data_AF-A0A517L604-F1
#
_entry.id   AF-A0A517L604-F1
#
_cell.length_a   1.000
_cell.length_b   1.000
_cell.length_c   1.000
_cell.angle_alpha   90.00
_cell.angle_beta   90.00
_cell.angle_gamma   90.00
#
_symmetry.space_group_name_H-M   'P 1'
#
loop_
_entity.id
_entity.type
_entity.pdbx_description
1 polymer ?
#
loop_
_entity_poly.entity_id
_entity_poly.type
_entity_poly.pdbx_seq_one_letter_code
_entity_poly.pdbx_strand_id
1 'polypeptide(L)'
;MSFRGVTYAPEHIDSYLSRISFAGAARPTPENVASDYGLEYLRRLQKHQMQACPFENLNMHYTKDLVKSLDPGDLYKKFVNRRWGGTCTENNTFFGIILRSMGYQIRPVGARVNIAIHGGEARYNGWNHCVNLVTLNNQKYLVDVGMGATGSTQPLLLSHLHVASGIGLTTSRLRYDTIPEYTDPTCKLWIYEQNNDGKTGFVPTYCFTELEFLPQDYEVMKIGSMSRKSWFTYRIVCVRTVLEETSDGQEEVIGVLILSDNILKRRVRGKSKQLGVFKNERERIDALKEWFGIEMLEEERLGIKGMVTDLERADYPDNFATTTNAMASSARSPDPQMVMCHECEEEWYRQEHGLICPACRSEFVEILEDVPRQGDLPQQDHTPRQQHQMPGAFQTTSAAQNITFNNSPFGGYSISGTFVTGSPQPHQGQDFTNNFMQMLASMIQGPMQSPPAQQNNPNVFGSGQQQQNPNNNPRQNYARIDDANPLASLMGFLFAGTPVGNMGDYLHTQEDFDRALSEMMEQHQSSAAAPPASEEVIASLPRLPLTRDMLGDGVYTNPAHDLWIAPAEPSLESLESGSTLKPGEVTIAVKSTGICGLVLLSKPNYNAKSSPYSSDIHFWHAGCIGPTMVVREDHILGHESAGQILAVHPSVTTLKPGDRVAIEPNIPCMACEPCLNGRYNGCPNVEFLSTPPVPGLLRRYVNHPAVWCHKLPDNLDYEHGALLEPLSVALAGIKRANIKLGDSVMVCGAGPIGLITAICCRAAGCEPLIITDIDEGRLAFAAKAVPGVKTLKVQIGEKPEVFAKRVVELAEGDEPAVAMECTGVESSIAGAINSVKFGGTVFIIGVGKDEIKLPFMQCSVKEVDLKLQYRYCNTWPRAIRLLKSGLIDLKQLVTHRFSLDDAIDAFKTASDPKTGAIKVIIQSSD
;
A
#
# COMPACT_ATOMS: atom_id res chain seq x y z
N MET A 1 -29.52 -19.29 6.31
CA MET A 1 -28.48 -20.34 6.30
C MET A 1 -27.85 -20.39 7.69
N SER A 2 -27.46 -21.55 8.21
CA SER A 2 -26.70 -21.63 9.46
C SER A 2 -25.20 -21.51 9.18
N PHE A 3 -24.50 -20.71 9.99
CA PHE A 3 -23.04 -20.59 9.91
C PHE A 3 -22.36 -21.86 10.43
N ARG A 4 -22.24 -22.88 9.58
CA ARG A 4 -21.21 -23.92 9.74
C ARG A 4 -19.90 -23.35 9.19
N GLY A 5 -18.84 -23.34 9.99
CA GLY A 5 -17.53 -22.82 9.59
C GLY A 5 -16.93 -23.58 8.41
N VAL A 6 -16.07 -22.92 7.64
CA VAL A 6 -15.55 -23.44 6.35
C VAL A 6 -14.89 -24.81 6.49
N THR A 7 -15.08 -25.65 5.47
CA THR A 7 -14.53 -27.00 5.31
C THR A 7 -14.08 -27.21 3.87
N TYR A 8 -13.07 -28.03 3.64
CA TYR A 8 -12.70 -28.51 2.31
C TYR A 8 -13.57 -29.72 1.90
N ALA A 9 -13.66 -29.97 0.60
CA ALA A 9 -14.34 -31.14 0.05
C ALA A 9 -13.46 -32.42 0.13
N PRO A 10 -14.03 -33.64 0.04
CA PRO A 10 -13.33 -34.88 0.37
C PRO A 10 -12.00 -35.10 -0.37
N GLU A 11 -11.97 -34.83 -1.67
CA GLU A 11 -10.81 -34.98 -2.55
C GLU A 11 -9.64 -34.04 -2.21
N HIS A 12 -9.95 -32.88 -1.61
CA HIS A 12 -8.96 -31.98 -1.03
C HIS A 12 -8.35 -32.56 0.26
N ILE A 13 -9.16 -33.26 1.07
CA ILE A 13 -8.67 -33.97 2.27
C ILE A 13 -7.82 -35.19 1.86
N ASP A 14 -8.20 -35.92 0.81
CA ASP A 14 -7.41 -37.04 0.28
C ASP A 14 -6.03 -36.57 -0.23
N SER A 15 -6.02 -35.46 -0.97
CA SER A 15 -4.79 -34.79 -1.43
C SER A 15 -3.92 -34.31 -0.27
N TYR A 16 -4.53 -33.77 0.79
CA TYR A 16 -3.82 -33.41 2.02
C TYR A 16 -3.22 -34.64 2.75
N LEU A 17 -3.98 -35.73 2.90
CA LEU A 17 -3.46 -36.96 3.54
C LEU A 17 -2.27 -37.54 2.75
N SER A 18 -2.32 -37.49 1.42
CA SER A 18 -1.19 -37.83 0.55
C SER A 18 0.01 -36.90 0.77
N ARG A 19 -0.21 -35.58 0.85
CA ARG A 19 0.84 -34.58 1.13
C ARG A 19 1.59 -34.83 2.45
N ILE A 20 0.92 -35.36 3.47
CA ILE A 20 1.52 -35.66 4.79
C ILE A 20 1.94 -37.13 4.96
N SER A 21 1.92 -37.93 3.88
CA SER A 21 2.25 -39.37 3.88
C SER A 21 1.44 -40.19 4.90
N PHE A 22 0.18 -39.80 5.17
CA PHE A 22 -0.65 -40.48 6.17
C PHE A 22 -1.37 -41.68 5.54
N ALA A 23 -1.05 -42.89 6.03
CA ALA A 23 -1.52 -44.15 5.47
C ALA A 23 -2.01 -45.15 6.53
N GLY A 24 -2.65 -46.22 6.08
CA GLY A 24 -2.98 -47.39 6.90
C GLY A 24 -4.19 -47.26 7.84
N ALA A 25 -4.80 -46.08 7.98
CA ALA A 25 -6.03 -45.89 8.75
C ALA A 25 -7.17 -45.30 7.91
N ALA A 26 -8.35 -45.89 8.04
CA ALA A 26 -9.59 -45.33 7.50
C ALA A 26 -9.90 -43.98 8.15
N ARG A 27 -10.48 -43.04 7.39
CA ARG A 27 -10.98 -41.77 7.94
C ARG A 27 -12.10 -42.06 8.96
N PRO A 28 -12.12 -41.41 10.14
CA PRO A 28 -13.22 -41.55 11.08
C PRO A 28 -14.56 -41.17 10.44
N THR A 29 -15.61 -41.90 10.80
CA THR A 29 -16.99 -41.61 10.39
C THR A 29 -17.65 -40.68 11.42
N PRO A 30 -18.77 -40.00 11.09
CA PRO A 30 -19.48 -39.14 12.05
C PRO A 30 -19.87 -39.84 13.36
N GLU A 31 -20.00 -41.17 13.34
CA GLU A 31 -20.36 -42.00 14.49
C GLU A 31 -19.15 -42.33 15.38
N ASN A 32 -17.93 -42.39 14.83
CA ASN A 32 -16.73 -42.78 15.59
C ASN A 32 -15.65 -41.68 15.73
N VAL A 33 -15.77 -40.54 15.02
CA VAL A 33 -14.85 -39.39 15.12
C VAL A 33 -14.75 -38.82 16.54
N ALA A 34 -15.81 -38.94 17.35
CA ALA A 34 -15.85 -38.49 18.74
C ALA A 34 -15.22 -39.49 19.75
N SER A 35 -14.90 -40.72 19.31
CA SER A 35 -14.47 -41.84 20.16
C SER A 35 -12.95 -41.97 20.32
N ASP A 36 -12.50 -42.97 21.07
CA ASP A 36 -11.07 -43.27 21.25
C ASP A 36 -10.35 -43.58 19.91
N TYR A 37 -11.07 -44.11 18.91
CA TYR A 37 -10.54 -44.26 17.55
C TYR A 37 -10.26 -42.90 16.91
N GLY A 38 -11.17 -41.94 17.09
CA GLY A 38 -11.00 -40.56 16.64
C GLY A 38 -9.86 -39.84 17.36
N LEU A 39 -9.65 -40.13 18.65
CA LEU A 39 -8.52 -39.61 19.43
C LEU A 39 -7.17 -40.16 18.96
N GLU A 40 -7.06 -41.47 18.66
CA GLU A 40 -5.81 -42.03 18.12
C GLU A 40 -5.57 -41.58 16.67
N TYR A 41 -6.61 -41.51 15.83
CA TYR A 41 -6.50 -40.95 14.49
C TYR A 41 -6.00 -39.50 14.54
N LEU A 42 -6.54 -38.68 15.45
CA LEU A 42 -6.08 -37.31 15.70
C LEU A 42 -4.63 -37.25 16.20
N ARG A 43 -4.23 -38.17 17.09
CA ARG A 43 -2.85 -38.29 17.59
C ARG A 43 -1.87 -38.58 16.45
N ARG A 44 -2.17 -39.55 15.57
CA ARG A 44 -1.36 -39.83 14.36
C ARG A 44 -1.39 -38.66 13.37
N LEU A 45 -2.55 -38.04 13.15
CA LEU A 45 -2.68 -36.93 12.19
C LEU A 45 -1.88 -35.70 12.62
N GLN A 46 -1.86 -35.36 13.92
CA GLN A 46 -1.04 -34.28 14.46
C GLN A 46 0.46 -34.57 14.29
N LYS A 47 0.92 -35.79 14.55
CA LYS A 47 2.31 -36.24 14.32
C LYS A 47 2.73 -35.99 12.86
N HIS A 48 1.93 -36.46 11.90
CA HIS A 48 2.21 -36.31 10.48
C HIS A 48 2.15 -34.85 10.00
N GLN A 49 1.16 -34.06 10.46
CA GLN A 49 1.12 -32.61 10.19
C GLN A 49 2.42 -31.93 10.61
N MET A 50 2.89 -32.16 11.85
CA MET A 50 4.13 -31.53 12.35
C MET A 50 5.41 -32.03 11.67
N GLN A 51 5.39 -33.23 11.06
CA GLN A 51 6.53 -33.80 10.34
C GLN A 51 6.62 -33.26 8.91
N ALA A 52 5.48 -33.08 8.26
CA ALA A 52 5.35 -32.77 6.84
C ALA A 52 5.17 -31.27 6.57
N CYS A 53 4.48 -30.54 7.45
CA CYS A 53 4.14 -29.12 7.31
C CYS A 53 4.85 -28.32 8.41
N PRO A 54 6.03 -27.72 8.14
CA PRO A 54 6.82 -27.06 9.17
C PRO A 54 6.13 -25.82 9.76
N PHE A 55 6.49 -25.50 11.00
CA PHE A 55 6.34 -24.16 11.55
C PHE A 55 7.46 -23.28 10.97
N GLU A 56 7.10 -22.25 10.22
CA GLU A 56 8.06 -21.42 9.47
C GLU A 56 7.59 -19.96 9.32
N ASN A 57 8.51 -19.08 8.91
CA ASN A 57 8.22 -17.67 8.59
C ASN A 57 8.88 -17.18 7.30
N LEU A 58 9.31 -18.07 6.41
CA LEU A 58 9.99 -17.82 5.14
C LEU A 58 9.19 -16.85 4.26
N ASN A 59 7.86 -16.88 4.32
CA ASN A 59 6.96 -15.92 3.63
C ASN A 59 7.07 -14.46 4.15
N MET A 60 7.92 -14.17 5.15
CA MET A 60 8.27 -12.81 5.58
C MET A 60 9.66 -12.38 5.12
N HIS A 61 10.42 -13.28 4.48
CA HIS A 61 11.80 -13.08 4.05
C HIS A 61 12.01 -13.35 2.57
N TYR A 62 11.31 -14.32 1.99
CA TYR A 62 11.46 -14.78 0.60
C TYR A 62 10.32 -14.34 -0.32
N THR A 63 9.34 -13.54 0.11
CA THR A 63 8.27 -13.02 -0.77
C THR A 63 8.17 -11.51 -0.71
N LYS A 64 8.04 -10.88 -1.89
CA LYS A 64 7.93 -9.41 -2.03
C LYS A 64 6.59 -8.88 -1.48
N ASP A 65 5.53 -9.65 -1.69
CA ASP A 65 4.24 -9.42 -1.03
C ASP A 65 4.32 -9.90 0.43
N LEU A 66 4.36 -8.93 1.36
CA LEU A 66 4.24 -9.17 2.80
C LEU A 66 2.77 -9.43 3.18
N VAL A 67 2.15 -10.44 2.57
CA VAL A 67 0.75 -10.83 2.78
C VAL A 67 0.66 -12.26 3.31
N LYS A 68 0.57 -12.37 4.63
CA LYS A 68 0.24 -13.63 5.31
C LYS A 68 -1.27 -13.89 5.20
N SER A 69 -1.71 -14.71 4.24
CA SER A 69 -3.14 -15.04 4.11
C SER A 69 -3.61 -16.03 5.17
N LEU A 70 -4.88 -15.90 5.58
CA LEU A 70 -5.62 -16.91 6.36
C LEU A 70 -6.86 -17.41 5.60
N ASP A 71 -6.98 -17.08 4.31
CA ASP A 71 -8.05 -17.63 3.46
C ASP A 71 -7.86 -19.15 3.28
N PRO A 72 -8.92 -19.97 3.37
CA PRO A 72 -8.84 -21.41 3.21
C PRO A 72 -8.22 -21.86 1.87
N GLY A 73 -8.48 -21.14 0.77
CA GLY A 73 -7.93 -21.44 -0.55
C GLY A 73 -6.42 -21.18 -0.62
N ASP A 74 -5.97 -20.03 -0.11
CA ASP A 74 -4.54 -19.69 -0.02
C ASP A 74 -3.79 -20.66 0.90
N LEU A 75 -4.36 -20.98 2.07
CA LEU A 75 -3.78 -21.95 3.00
C LEU A 75 -3.65 -23.33 2.34
N TYR A 76 -4.69 -23.79 1.62
CA TYR A 76 -4.62 -25.06 0.89
C TYR A 76 -3.54 -25.04 -0.20
N LYS A 77 -3.49 -23.96 -1.00
CA LYS A 77 -2.46 -23.75 -2.03
C LYS A 77 -1.05 -23.76 -1.42
N LYS A 78 -0.85 -23.15 -0.26
CA LYS A 78 0.45 -23.09 0.44
C LYS A 78 0.88 -24.45 1.00
N PHE A 79 0.05 -25.08 1.82
CA PHE A 79 0.39 -26.32 2.52
C PHE A 79 0.38 -27.56 1.62
N VAL A 80 -0.59 -27.67 0.71
CA VAL A 80 -0.80 -28.88 -0.13
C VAL A 80 -0.11 -28.76 -1.48
N ASN A 81 -0.40 -27.71 -2.28
CA ASN A 81 0.15 -27.60 -3.63
C ASN A 81 1.61 -27.14 -3.65
N ARG A 82 1.94 -26.01 -3.00
CA ARG A 82 3.32 -25.49 -2.89
C ARG A 82 4.19 -26.28 -1.91
N ARG A 83 3.57 -27.11 -1.05
CA ARG A 83 4.20 -27.92 0.00
C ARG A 83 4.92 -27.14 1.11
N TRP A 84 4.66 -25.84 1.26
CA TRP A 84 5.26 -25.02 2.31
C TRP A 84 4.66 -25.29 3.69
N GLY A 85 5.24 -24.68 4.72
CA GLY A 85 4.69 -24.61 6.07
C GLY A 85 3.83 -23.36 6.30
N GLY A 86 3.75 -22.94 7.56
CA GLY A 86 3.16 -21.65 7.95
C GLY A 86 3.58 -21.21 9.35
N THR A 87 3.40 -19.93 9.65
CA THR A 87 3.51 -19.44 11.03
C THR A 87 2.41 -20.05 11.90
N CYS A 88 2.50 -19.84 13.21
CA CYS A 88 1.62 -20.47 14.20
C CYS A 88 0.11 -20.35 13.90
N THR A 89 -0.35 -19.21 13.39
CA THR A 89 -1.77 -19.01 13.04
C THR A 89 -2.13 -19.68 11.72
N GLU A 90 -1.28 -19.63 10.69
CA GLU A 90 -1.53 -20.33 9.41
C GLU A 90 -1.63 -21.85 9.64
N ASN A 91 -0.68 -22.43 10.37
CA ASN A 91 -0.61 -23.86 10.66
C ASN A 91 -1.85 -24.34 11.45
N ASN A 92 -2.19 -23.66 12.54
CA ASN A 92 -3.34 -24.04 13.36
C ASN A 92 -4.69 -23.69 12.71
N THR A 93 -4.80 -22.63 11.90
CA THR A 93 -6.02 -22.35 11.11
C THR A 93 -6.24 -23.41 10.04
N PHE A 94 -5.21 -23.73 9.24
CA PHE A 94 -5.29 -24.77 8.21
C PHE A 94 -5.66 -26.14 8.82
N PHE A 95 -4.94 -26.57 9.85
CA PHE A 95 -5.21 -27.84 10.53
C PHE A 95 -6.60 -27.87 11.21
N GLY A 96 -7.06 -26.74 11.76
CA GLY A 96 -8.41 -26.60 12.30
C GLY A 96 -9.52 -26.75 11.24
N ILE A 97 -9.29 -26.26 10.01
CA ILE A 97 -10.21 -26.46 8.87
C ILE A 97 -10.17 -27.94 8.41
N ILE A 98 -8.99 -28.55 8.29
CA ILE A 98 -8.84 -29.98 7.98
C ILE A 98 -9.64 -30.85 8.97
N LEU A 99 -9.44 -30.64 10.27
CA LEU A 99 -10.14 -31.40 11.31
C LEU A 99 -11.67 -31.18 11.28
N ARG A 100 -12.13 -29.93 11.09
CA ARG A 100 -13.56 -29.64 10.91
C ARG A 100 -14.15 -30.36 9.69
N SER A 101 -13.38 -30.47 8.61
CA SER A 101 -13.77 -31.17 7.37
C SER A 101 -13.84 -32.69 7.55
N MET A 102 -13.05 -33.24 8.48
CA MET A 102 -13.16 -34.64 8.94
C MET A 102 -14.24 -34.86 10.02
N GLY A 103 -15.02 -33.83 10.37
CA GLY A 103 -16.14 -33.95 11.32
C GLY A 103 -15.78 -33.73 12.80
N TYR A 104 -14.54 -33.39 13.13
CA TYR A 104 -14.16 -33.07 14.52
C TYR A 104 -14.82 -31.77 15.00
N GLN A 105 -15.22 -31.73 16.28
CA GLN A 105 -15.71 -30.50 16.92
C GLN A 105 -14.51 -29.63 17.36
N ILE A 106 -14.19 -28.60 16.56
CA ILE A 106 -13.07 -27.68 16.76
C ILE A 106 -13.54 -26.31 17.24
N ARG A 107 -12.89 -25.78 18.27
CA ARG A 107 -12.90 -24.37 18.66
C ARG A 107 -11.48 -23.79 18.54
N PRO A 108 -11.21 -22.86 17.60
CA PRO A 108 -9.95 -22.11 17.59
C PRO A 108 -9.97 -21.07 18.73
N VAL A 109 -8.85 -20.93 19.45
CA VAL A 109 -8.71 -19.96 20.55
C VAL A 109 -7.40 -19.16 20.49
N GLY A 110 -7.41 -17.97 21.09
CA GLY A 110 -6.23 -17.11 21.21
C GLY A 110 -5.29 -17.54 22.34
N ALA A 111 -3.98 -17.41 22.09
CA ALA A 111 -2.92 -17.73 23.02
C ALA A 111 -1.81 -16.65 23.07
N ARG A 112 -1.07 -16.62 24.18
CA ARG A 112 0.03 -15.68 24.47
C ARG A 112 1.29 -16.47 24.79
N VAL A 113 2.33 -16.28 23.99
CA VAL A 113 3.65 -16.90 24.23
C VAL A 113 4.31 -16.28 25.47
N ASN A 114 4.90 -17.10 26.34
CA ASN A 114 5.73 -16.64 27.44
C ASN A 114 7.19 -16.46 26.99
N ILE A 115 7.85 -15.37 27.39
CA ILE A 115 9.23 -15.09 26.94
C ILE A 115 10.29 -16.00 27.61
N ALA A 116 9.93 -16.73 28.68
CA ALA A 116 10.81 -17.69 29.34
C ALA A 116 11.31 -18.83 28.41
N ILE A 117 10.59 -19.15 27.33
CA ILE A 117 11.06 -20.14 26.33
C ILE A 117 12.32 -19.68 25.57
N HIS A 118 12.63 -18.39 25.61
CA HIS A 118 13.84 -17.78 25.05
C HIS A 118 14.86 -17.42 26.14
N GLY A 119 14.68 -17.88 27.39
CA GLY A 119 15.55 -17.58 28.53
C GLY A 119 15.26 -16.24 29.24
N GLY A 120 14.14 -15.58 28.94
CA GLY A 120 13.71 -14.36 29.63
C GLY A 120 12.99 -14.63 30.96
N GLU A 121 12.54 -13.55 31.61
CA GLU A 121 11.66 -13.63 32.78
C GLU A 121 10.29 -14.28 32.44
N ALA A 122 9.57 -14.79 33.44
CA ALA A 122 8.32 -15.52 33.26
C ALA A 122 7.11 -14.61 32.91
N ARG A 123 7.17 -13.91 31.77
CA ARG A 123 6.20 -12.91 31.32
C ARG A 123 5.52 -13.29 30.00
N TYR A 124 4.21 -13.06 29.89
CA TYR A 124 3.41 -13.33 28.70
C TYR A 124 3.28 -12.10 27.79
N ASN A 125 3.18 -12.36 26.48
CA ASN A 125 2.99 -11.34 25.45
C ASN A 125 1.52 -10.89 25.30
N GLY A 126 1.27 -10.00 24.33
CA GLY A 126 -0.06 -9.85 23.72
C GLY A 126 -0.53 -11.14 23.03
N TRP A 127 -1.76 -11.16 22.51
CA TRP A 127 -2.26 -12.28 21.71
C TRP A 127 -1.37 -12.46 20.47
N ASN A 128 -0.63 -13.56 20.39
CA ASN A 128 0.38 -13.79 19.36
C ASN A 128 0.57 -15.27 18.98
N HIS A 129 -0.20 -16.19 19.57
CA HIS A 129 -0.25 -17.60 19.21
C HIS A 129 -1.71 -18.06 19.03
N CYS A 130 -1.93 -19.11 18.24
CA CYS A 130 -3.23 -19.70 17.95
C CYS A 130 -3.18 -21.18 18.28
N VAL A 131 -4.19 -21.72 18.94
CA VAL A 131 -4.31 -23.18 19.21
C VAL A 131 -5.75 -23.65 18.98
N ASN A 132 -5.93 -24.95 18.78
CA ASN A 132 -7.24 -25.57 18.61
C ASN A 132 -7.63 -26.33 19.87
N LEU A 133 -8.89 -26.19 20.30
CA LEU A 133 -9.52 -27.06 21.29
C LEU A 133 -10.45 -28.03 20.55
N VAL A 134 -10.14 -29.33 20.65
CA VAL A 134 -10.92 -30.42 20.04
C VAL A 134 -11.78 -31.07 21.09
N THR A 135 -13.08 -31.27 20.82
CA THR A 135 -14.00 -31.94 21.75
C THR A 135 -14.26 -33.38 21.30
N LEU A 136 -13.96 -34.35 22.18
CA LEU A 136 -14.06 -35.80 21.96
C LEU A 136 -14.55 -36.45 23.27
N ASN A 137 -15.49 -37.39 23.22
CA ASN A 137 -16.06 -38.04 24.43
C ASN A 137 -16.46 -37.06 25.57
N ASN A 138 -17.01 -35.87 25.22
CA ASN A 138 -17.28 -34.72 26.12
C ASN A 138 -16.05 -34.12 26.85
N GLN A 139 -14.84 -34.61 26.58
CA GLN A 139 -13.57 -34.04 27.03
C GLN A 139 -13.02 -33.08 25.97
N LYS A 140 -12.24 -32.09 26.41
CA LYS A 140 -11.53 -31.14 25.53
C LYS A 140 -10.06 -31.50 25.48
N TYR A 141 -9.46 -31.37 24.30
CA TYR A 141 -8.04 -31.60 24.07
C TYR A 141 -7.42 -30.37 23.40
N LEU A 142 -6.31 -29.88 23.96
CA LEU A 142 -5.45 -28.91 23.30
C LEU A 142 -4.70 -29.60 22.16
N VAL A 143 -4.82 -29.04 20.96
CA VAL A 143 -4.11 -29.45 19.76
C VAL A 143 -3.41 -28.24 19.15
N ASP A 144 -2.12 -28.37 18.94
CA ASP A 144 -1.23 -27.30 18.46
C ASP A 144 -0.18 -27.90 17.53
N VAL A 145 -0.14 -27.40 16.30
CA VAL A 145 0.86 -27.75 15.29
C VAL A 145 1.76 -26.55 14.91
N GLY A 146 1.63 -25.44 15.62
CA GLY A 146 2.20 -24.13 15.28
C GLY A 146 3.24 -23.58 16.25
N MET A 147 3.60 -24.31 17.31
CA MET A 147 4.62 -23.89 18.31
C MET A 147 6.04 -24.42 18.01
N GLY A 148 6.21 -25.20 16.93
CA GLY A 148 7.52 -25.74 16.54
C GLY A 148 8.16 -26.63 17.62
N ALA A 149 9.41 -26.34 17.99
CA ALA A 149 10.25 -27.22 18.82
C ALA A 149 9.80 -27.34 20.29
N THR A 150 8.96 -26.41 20.77
CA THR A 150 8.39 -26.39 22.12
C THR A 150 6.87 -26.64 22.12
N GLY A 151 6.32 -27.20 21.03
CA GLY A 151 4.92 -27.61 20.96
C GLY A 151 4.66 -28.98 21.60
N SER A 152 3.38 -29.30 21.82
CA SER A 152 2.98 -30.68 22.14
C SER A 152 2.98 -31.53 20.88
N THR A 153 3.52 -32.75 20.97
CA THR A 153 3.52 -33.74 19.88
C THR A 153 2.27 -34.63 19.84
N GLN A 154 1.29 -34.38 20.71
CA GLN A 154 0.02 -35.11 20.77
C GLN A 154 -1.12 -34.26 21.37
N PRO A 155 -2.40 -34.65 21.23
CA PRO A 155 -3.52 -33.97 21.86
C PRO A 155 -3.44 -34.09 23.38
N LEU A 156 -3.49 -32.95 24.08
CA LEU A 156 -3.40 -32.90 25.55
C LEU A 156 -4.77 -32.69 26.17
N LEU A 157 -5.22 -33.65 26.99
CA LEU A 157 -6.45 -33.53 27.76
C LEU A 157 -6.41 -32.25 28.61
N LEU A 158 -7.44 -31.41 28.48
CA LEU A 158 -7.59 -30.12 29.15
C LEU A 158 -7.91 -30.32 30.65
N SER A 159 -6.90 -30.76 31.40
CA SER A 159 -6.99 -31.20 32.79
C SER A 159 -5.84 -30.63 33.62
N HIS A 160 -6.19 -30.06 34.78
CA HIS A 160 -5.25 -29.32 35.62
C HIS A 160 -4.16 -30.23 36.20
N LEU A 161 -2.91 -29.93 35.88
CA LEU A 161 -1.67 -30.64 36.26
C LEU A 161 -1.56 -32.09 35.77
N HIS A 162 -2.38 -32.51 34.80
CA HIS A 162 -2.17 -33.80 34.12
C HIS A 162 -0.89 -33.73 33.26
N VAL A 163 0.04 -34.66 33.49
CA VAL A 163 1.34 -34.72 32.81
C VAL A 163 1.29 -35.75 31.68
N ALA A 164 1.70 -35.34 30.48
CA ALA A 164 1.87 -36.19 29.31
C ALA A 164 3.35 -36.26 28.87
N SER A 165 3.76 -37.42 28.38
CA SER A 165 5.07 -37.62 27.75
C SER A 165 5.19 -36.85 26.44
N GLY A 166 6.39 -36.32 26.18
CA GLY A 166 6.80 -35.73 24.91
C GLY A 166 7.93 -36.53 24.24
N ILE A 167 8.80 -35.83 23.54
CA ILE A 167 9.99 -36.40 22.88
C ILE A 167 11.03 -36.83 23.93
N GLY A 168 11.33 -38.13 24.01
CA GLY A 168 12.39 -38.67 24.88
C GLY A 168 12.14 -38.42 26.37
N LEU A 169 13.00 -37.62 27.02
CA LEU A 169 12.86 -37.26 28.44
C LEU A 169 11.96 -36.04 28.68
N THR A 170 11.44 -35.40 27.63
CA THR A 170 10.56 -34.24 27.81
C THR A 170 9.18 -34.67 28.31
N THR A 171 8.60 -33.86 29.20
CA THR A 171 7.20 -34.00 29.63
C THR A 171 6.51 -32.65 29.58
N SER A 172 5.19 -32.65 29.45
CA SER A 172 4.42 -31.40 29.40
C SER A 172 3.08 -31.55 30.11
N ARG A 173 2.50 -30.43 30.54
CA ARG A 173 1.25 -30.40 31.30
C ARG A 173 0.44 -29.13 31.04
N LEU A 174 -0.80 -29.14 31.50
CA LEU A 174 -1.71 -27.99 31.46
C LEU A 174 -2.09 -27.56 32.87
N ARG A 175 -1.84 -26.30 33.23
CA ARG A 175 -2.18 -25.71 34.54
C ARG A 175 -3.23 -24.61 34.34
N TYR A 176 -4.45 -24.83 34.85
CA TYR A 176 -5.50 -23.80 34.83
C TYR A 176 -5.35 -22.85 36.02
N ASP A 177 -4.87 -21.63 35.77
CA ASP A 177 -4.42 -20.72 36.82
C ASP A 177 -4.30 -19.26 36.35
N THR A 178 -3.99 -18.34 37.26
CA THR A 178 -3.77 -16.92 36.91
C THR A 178 -2.37 -16.67 36.33
N ILE A 179 -2.17 -15.50 35.72
CA ILE A 179 -0.90 -15.04 35.13
C ILE A 179 -0.44 -13.73 35.80
N PRO A 180 0.89 -13.44 35.89
CA PRO A 180 1.40 -12.26 36.60
C PRO A 180 0.87 -10.90 36.10
N GLU A 181 0.40 -10.84 34.85
CA GLU A 181 -0.11 -9.63 34.21
C GLU A 181 -1.59 -9.32 34.56
N TYR A 182 -2.29 -10.21 35.27
CA TYR A 182 -3.66 -9.99 35.70
C TYR A 182 -3.72 -9.25 37.04
N THR A 183 -4.41 -8.10 37.04
CA THR A 183 -4.71 -7.32 38.26
C THR A 183 -5.76 -7.99 39.15
N ASP A 184 -6.54 -8.91 38.61
CA ASP A 184 -7.49 -9.76 39.32
C ASP A 184 -6.98 -11.21 39.35
N PRO A 185 -6.55 -11.74 40.52
CA PRO A 185 -6.05 -13.11 40.64
C PRO A 185 -7.14 -14.19 40.51
N THR A 186 -8.43 -13.82 40.46
CA THR A 186 -9.52 -14.76 40.19
C THR A 186 -9.67 -15.07 38.70
N CYS A 187 -9.18 -14.19 37.83
CA CYS A 187 -9.08 -14.44 36.39
C CYS A 187 -8.03 -15.53 36.10
N LYS A 188 -8.40 -16.53 35.29
CA LYS A 188 -7.57 -17.69 34.98
C LYS A 188 -7.51 -18.00 33.48
N LEU A 189 -6.40 -18.58 33.05
CA LEU A 189 -6.16 -19.13 31.73
C LEU A 189 -5.62 -20.54 31.85
N TRP A 190 -5.66 -21.30 30.75
CA TRP A 190 -4.93 -22.55 30.65
C TRP A 190 -3.48 -22.26 30.26
N ILE A 191 -2.54 -22.66 31.10
CA ILE A 191 -1.10 -22.48 30.88
C ILE A 191 -0.51 -23.82 30.41
N TYR A 192 0.11 -23.82 29.25
CA TYR A 192 0.92 -24.94 28.76
C TYR A 192 2.35 -24.82 29.29
N GLU A 193 2.86 -25.89 29.90
CA GLU A 193 4.19 -25.93 30.51
C GLU A 193 4.98 -27.16 30.05
N GLN A 194 6.27 -26.99 29.75
CA GLN A 194 7.19 -28.08 29.38
C GLN A 194 8.33 -28.24 30.40
N ASN A 195 8.72 -29.49 30.65
CA ASN A 195 9.94 -29.87 31.35
C ASN A 195 10.88 -30.52 30.33
N ASN A 196 12.06 -29.91 30.11
CA ASN A 196 12.92 -30.18 28.96
C ASN A 196 13.93 -31.34 29.16
N ASP A 197 14.18 -31.75 30.40
CA ASP A 197 15.21 -32.74 30.75
C ASP A 197 14.82 -33.66 31.93
N GLY A 198 13.62 -33.49 32.48
CA GLY A 198 13.12 -34.19 33.66
C GLY A 198 13.58 -33.61 35.00
N LYS A 199 14.49 -32.62 35.02
CA LYS A 199 15.21 -32.16 36.23
C LYS A 199 15.03 -30.67 36.53
N THR A 200 14.92 -29.84 35.49
CA THR A 200 14.85 -28.37 35.59
C THR A 200 13.48 -27.83 35.98
N GLY A 201 12.47 -28.70 36.10
CA GLY A 201 11.09 -28.32 36.43
C GLY A 201 10.24 -27.99 35.20
N PHE A 202 9.02 -27.50 35.42
CA PHE A 202 8.10 -27.10 34.35
C PHE A 202 8.22 -25.59 34.09
N VAL A 203 8.55 -25.23 32.85
CA VAL A 203 8.66 -23.85 32.36
C VAL A 203 7.40 -23.50 31.55
N PRO A 204 6.74 -22.35 31.80
CA PRO A 204 5.58 -21.93 31.02
C PRO A 204 5.97 -21.60 29.58
N THR A 205 5.21 -22.14 28.63
CA THR A 205 5.43 -21.97 27.19
C THR A 205 4.46 -20.95 26.60
N TYR A 206 3.17 -21.10 26.88
CA TYR A 206 2.13 -20.15 26.52
C TYR A 206 0.89 -20.31 27.41
N CYS A 207 0.02 -19.30 27.45
CA CYS A 207 -1.31 -19.39 28.05
C CYS A 207 -2.41 -19.11 27.02
N PHE A 208 -3.58 -19.70 27.20
CA PHE A 208 -4.71 -19.59 26.27
C PHE A 208 -6.07 -19.54 26.99
N THR A 209 -7.06 -18.99 26.30
CA THR A 209 -8.44 -18.88 26.78
C THR A 209 -9.31 -20.02 26.22
N GLU A 210 -10.48 -20.25 26.83
CA GLU A 210 -11.53 -21.09 26.23
C GLU A 210 -12.54 -20.31 25.36
N LEU A 211 -12.41 -18.98 25.32
CA LEU A 211 -13.16 -18.11 24.41
C LEU A 211 -12.74 -18.40 22.95
N GLU A 212 -13.72 -18.66 22.10
CA GLU A 212 -13.53 -18.85 20.67
C GLU A 212 -13.06 -17.55 20.02
N PHE A 213 -11.99 -17.63 19.22
CA PHE A 213 -11.49 -16.51 18.42
C PHE A 213 -12.02 -16.64 17.00
N LEU A 214 -12.58 -15.55 16.48
CA LEU A 214 -13.08 -15.47 15.11
C LEU A 214 -11.91 -15.23 14.14
N PRO A 215 -12.07 -15.47 12.82
CA PRO A 215 -11.04 -15.16 11.83
C PRO A 215 -10.52 -13.71 11.91
N GLN A 216 -11.40 -12.77 12.27
CA GLN A 216 -11.08 -11.36 12.46
C GLN A 216 -10.08 -11.12 13.61
N ASP A 217 -10.14 -11.89 14.70
CA ASP A 217 -9.21 -11.76 15.83
C ASP A 217 -7.78 -12.19 15.41
N TYR A 218 -7.69 -13.23 14.57
CA TYR A 218 -6.41 -13.70 14.03
C TYR A 218 -5.79 -12.75 13.00
N GLU A 219 -6.60 -12.02 12.23
CA GLU A 219 -6.14 -10.93 11.37
C GLU A 219 -5.53 -9.77 12.20
N VAL A 220 -6.12 -9.43 13.35
CA VAL A 220 -5.52 -8.45 14.28
C VAL A 220 -4.20 -8.98 14.88
N MET A 221 -4.14 -10.24 15.31
CA MET A 221 -2.91 -10.86 15.83
C MET A 221 -1.78 -10.90 14.80
N LYS A 222 -2.11 -11.15 13.53
CA LYS A 222 -1.18 -11.18 12.38
C LYS A 222 -0.43 -9.86 12.19
N ILE A 223 -1.08 -8.70 12.40
CA ILE A 223 -0.43 -7.38 12.38
C ILE A 223 0.68 -7.32 13.43
N GLY A 224 0.45 -7.90 14.62
CA GLY A 224 1.47 -8.03 15.67
C GLY A 224 2.68 -8.86 15.23
N SER A 225 2.44 -10.02 14.61
CA SER A 225 3.52 -10.90 14.08
C SER A 225 4.35 -10.25 12.97
N MET A 226 3.75 -9.35 12.18
CA MET A 226 4.36 -8.66 11.04
C MET A 226 4.94 -7.27 11.38
N SER A 227 4.83 -6.83 12.64
CA SER A 227 5.45 -5.59 13.11
C SER A 227 6.97 -5.67 13.03
N ARG A 228 7.66 -4.57 12.71
CA ARG A 228 9.14 -4.48 12.74
C ARG A 228 9.76 -4.77 14.12
N LYS A 229 8.95 -4.82 15.19
CA LYS A 229 9.36 -5.23 16.56
C LYS A 229 9.24 -6.74 16.80
N SER A 230 8.72 -7.50 15.84
CA SER A 230 8.55 -8.95 15.90
C SER A 230 9.79 -9.64 15.37
N TRP A 231 10.35 -10.58 16.13
CA TRP A 231 11.52 -11.36 15.71
C TRP A 231 11.28 -12.14 14.40
N PHE A 232 10.02 -12.46 14.08
CA PHE A 232 9.64 -13.06 12.81
C PHE A 232 10.02 -12.21 11.58
N THR A 233 10.22 -10.89 11.70
CA THR A 233 10.62 -10.02 10.58
C THR A 233 12.13 -9.78 10.49
N TYR A 234 12.94 -10.33 11.38
CA TYR A 234 14.40 -10.16 11.37
C TYR A 234 15.22 -11.40 11.76
N ARG A 235 14.56 -12.56 11.92
CA ARG A 235 15.16 -13.88 12.08
C ARG A 235 14.40 -14.90 11.23
N ILE A 236 15.08 -15.86 10.63
CA ILE A 236 14.46 -16.99 9.92
C ILE A 236 14.32 -18.18 10.86
N VAL A 237 13.14 -18.79 10.86
CA VAL A 237 12.86 -20.05 11.54
C VAL A 237 12.15 -21.01 10.58
N CYS A 238 12.58 -22.27 10.58
CA CYS A 238 11.81 -23.38 9.98
C CYS A 238 12.01 -24.63 10.83
N VAL A 239 10.92 -25.21 11.34
CA VAL A 239 10.95 -26.32 12.30
C VAL A 239 9.92 -27.38 11.92
N ARG A 240 10.35 -28.65 11.91
CA ARG A 240 9.46 -29.82 11.78
C ARG A 240 9.88 -30.94 12.71
N THR A 241 8.96 -31.84 13.03
CA THR A 241 9.26 -33.06 13.79
C THR A 241 9.97 -34.10 12.92
N VAL A 242 10.67 -35.01 13.60
CA VAL A 242 11.26 -36.21 13.02
C VAL A 242 10.48 -37.40 13.57
N LEU A 243 9.73 -38.07 12.70
CA LEU A 243 9.12 -39.37 12.99
C LEU A 243 10.08 -40.52 12.66
N GLU A 244 9.97 -41.59 13.43
CA GLU A 244 10.59 -42.90 13.21
C GLU A 244 9.52 -43.97 13.53
N GLU A 245 9.48 -45.05 12.76
CA GLU A 245 8.63 -46.20 13.07
C GLU A 245 9.40 -47.11 14.04
N THR A 246 8.79 -47.44 15.18
CA THR A 246 9.40 -48.28 16.20
C THR A 246 9.33 -49.77 15.81
N SER A 247 10.09 -50.62 16.52
CA SER A 247 10.14 -52.07 16.27
C SER A 247 8.81 -52.81 16.46
N ASP A 248 7.83 -52.16 17.10
CA ASP A 248 6.44 -52.61 17.32
C ASP A 248 5.43 -51.90 16.38
N GLY A 249 5.90 -51.22 15.34
CA GLY A 249 5.06 -50.61 14.30
C GLY A 249 4.32 -49.35 14.74
N GLN A 250 4.85 -48.61 15.71
CA GLN A 250 4.26 -47.35 16.21
C GLN A 250 5.06 -46.14 15.70
N GLU A 251 4.36 -45.06 15.35
CA GLU A 251 4.98 -43.81 14.91
C GLU A 251 5.42 -42.97 16.12
N GLU A 252 6.72 -42.90 16.42
CA GLU A 252 7.26 -42.06 17.50
C GLU A 252 7.84 -40.74 16.94
N VAL A 253 7.54 -39.60 17.60
CA VAL A 253 8.31 -38.37 17.39
C VAL A 253 9.62 -38.46 18.17
N ILE A 254 10.67 -38.91 17.50
CA ILE A 254 12.01 -39.08 18.09
C ILE A 254 12.78 -37.77 18.23
N GLY A 255 12.35 -36.70 17.56
CA GLY A 255 13.11 -35.45 17.53
C GLY A 255 12.50 -34.33 16.71
N VAL A 256 13.28 -33.28 16.54
CA VAL A 256 12.98 -32.10 15.71
C VAL A 256 14.17 -31.71 14.84
N LEU A 257 13.86 -31.16 13.68
CA LEU A 257 14.79 -30.46 12.80
C LEU A 257 14.49 -28.97 12.88
N ILE A 258 15.53 -28.16 13.06
CA ILE A 258 15.46 -26.71 13.31
C ILE A 258 16.46 -26.01 12.38
N LEU A 259 15.95 -25.19 11.46
CA LEU A 259 16.70 -24.11 10.84
C LEU A 259 16.46 -22.84 11.66
N SER A 260 17.56 -22.19 12.07
CA SER A 260 17.55 -20.88 12.70
C SER A 260 18.58 -20.01 12.00
N ASP A 261 18.11 -18.98 11.31
CA ASP A 261 18.89 -18.10 10.42
C ASP A 261 19.70 -18.88 9.38
N ASN A 262 21.00 -19.14 9.63
CA ASN A 262 21.87 -19.94 8.76
C ASN A 262 22.30 -21.28 9.36
N ILE A 263 21.82 -21.64 10.56
CA ILE A 263 22.27 -22.85 11.26
C ILE A 263 21.19 -23.93 11.22
N LEU A 264 21.52 -25.08 10.62
CA LEU A 264 20.68 -26.28 10.64
C LEU A 264 21.09 -27.22 11.78
N LYS A 265 20.14 -27.56 12.65
CA LYS A 265 20.31 -28.44 13.82
C LYS A 265 19.24 -29.54 13.84
N ARG A 266 19.63 -30.77 14.19
CA ARG A 266 18.73 -31.89 14.45
C ARG A 266 18.87 -32.32 15.91
N ARG A 267 17.79 -32.26 16.69
CA ARG A 267 17.73 -32.71 18.09
C ARG A 267 16.90 -33.99 18.17
N VAL A 268 17.51 -35.11 18.56
CA VAL A 268 16.87 -36.44 18.64
C VAL A 268 17.09 -37.03 20.03
N ARG A 269 16.01 -37.49 20.67
CA ARG A 269 16.00 -38.08 22.03
C ARG A 269 16.92 -37.32 23.00
N GLY A 270 16.77 -35.99 23.03
CA GLY A 270 17.54 -35.05 23.86
C GLY A 270 18.88 -34.56 23.28
N LYS A 271 19.54 -35.34 22.41
CA LYS A 271 20.87 -35.03 21.86
C LYS A 271 20.76 -34.11 20.64
N SER A 272 21.49 -32.99 20.63
CA SER A 272 21.55 -32.04 19.50
C SER A 272 22.80 -32.26 18.65
N LYS A 273 22.64 -32.37 17.33
CA LYS A 273 23.71 -32.33 16.33
C LYS A 273 23.48 -31.15 15.38
N GLN A 274 24.51 -30.32 15.18
CA GLN A 274 24.54 -29.35 14.09
C GLN A 274 24.81 -30.10 12.77
N LEU A 275 23.98 -29.86 11.75
CA LEU A 275 24.10 -30.49 10.44
C LEU A 275 24.83 -29.59 9.44
N GLY A 276 24.63 -28.28 9.53
CA GLY A 276 25.30 -27.29 8.68
C GLY A 276 25.25 -25.88 9.25
N VAL A 277 26.12 -25.02 8.72
CA VAL A 277 26.07 -23.56 8.84
C VAL A 277 26.24 -23.02 7.43
N PHE A 278 25.27 -22.27 6.94
CA PHE A 278 25.22 -21.80 5.56
C PHE A 278 25.89 -20.43 5.44
N LYS A 279 26.65 -20.24 4.37
CA LYS A 279 27.43 -19.02 4.08
C LYS A 279 26.76 -18.07 3.10
N ASN A 280 25.72 -18.53 2.41
CA ASN A 280 25.02 -17.80 1.34
C ASN A 280 23.59 -18.36 1.20
N GLU A 281 22.74 -17.65 0.46
CA GLU A 281 21.35 -18.06 0.26
C GLU A 281 21.21 -19.41 -0.44
N ARG A 282 22.07 -19.70 -1.42
CA ARG A 282 22.00 -20.94 -2.19
C ARG A 282 22.11 -22.17 -1.29
N GLU A 283 23.12 -22.21 -0.42
CA GLU A 283 23.28 -23.28 0.58
C GLU A 283 22.06 -23.43 1.50
N ARG A 284 21.41 -22.32 1.89
CA ARG A 284 20.21 -22.35 2.74
C ARG A 284 18.96 -22.80 1.99
N ILE A 285 18.79 -22.39 0.73
CA ILE A 285 17.68 -22.79 -0.15
C ILE A 285 17.80 -24.26 -0.52
N ASP A 286 19.00 -24.74 -0.87
CA ASP A 286 19.27 -26.15 -1.13
C ASP A 286 18.96 -27.00 0.12
N ALA A 287 19.31 -26.52 1.32
CA ALA A 287 18.97 -27.18 2.58
C ALA A 287 17.47 -27.12 2.94
N LEU A 288 16.73 -26.07 2.55
CA LEU A 288 15.27 -26.00 2.67
C LEU A 288 14.60 -27.05 1.79
N LYS A 289 15.10 -27.26 0.58
CA LYS A 289 14.64 -28.31 -0.34
C LYS A 289 14.97 -29.71 0.20
N GLU A 290 16.23 -29.98 0.52
CA GLU A 290 16.69 -31.29 1.02
C GLU A 290 16.03 -31.68 2.34
N TRP A 291 16.08 -30.80 3.35
CA TRP A 291 15.73 -31.18 4.72
C TRP A 291 14.29 -30.88 5.11
N PHE A 292 13.60 -29.94 4.46
CA PHE A 292 12.20 -29.58 4.76
C PHE A 292 11.22 -29.86 3.61
N GLY A 293 11.70 -30.19 2.40
CA GLY A 293 10.85 -30.38 1.23
C GLY A 293 10.23 -29.10 0.69
N ILE A 294 10.82 -27.94 1.03
CA ILE A 294 10.37 -26.61 0.60
C ILE A 294 11.16 -26.21 -0.65
N GLU A 295 10.47 -26.14 -1.79
CA GLU A 295 11.03 -25.65 -3.04
C GLU A 295 10.64 -24.18 -3.25
N MET A 296 11.68 -23.35 -3.48
CA MET A 296 11.58 -21.91 -3.78
C MET A 296 11.59 -21.68 -5.30
N LEU A 297 10.62 -20.92 -5.80
CA LEU A 297 10.59 -20.35 -7.15
C LEU A 297 11.67 -19.27 -7.28
N GLU A 298 12.14 -18.97 -8.49
CA GLU A 298 13.24 -18.02 -8.69
C GLU A 298 12.90 -16.60 -8.18
N GLU A 299 11.65 -16.16 -8.33
CA GLU A 299 11.16 -14.89 -7.77
C GLU A 299 11.21 -14.84 -6.23
N GLU A 300 11.08 -15.99 -5.57
CA GLU A 300 11.12 -16.12 -4.12
C GLU A 300 12.57 -16.13 -3.61
N ARG A 301 13.47 -16.80 -4.34
CA ARG A 301 14.93 -16.76 -4.08
C ARG A 301 15.49 -15.33 -4.19
N LEU A 302 14.95 -14.53 -5.11
CA LEU A 302 15.26 -13.11 -5.24
C LEU A 302 14.55 -12.24 -4.19
N GLY A 303 13.48 -12.73 -3.56
CA GLY A 303 12.67 -11.98 -2.58
C GLY A 303 13.42 -11.59 -1.30
N ILE A 304 14.48 -12.33 -0.95
CA ILE A 304 15.28 -12.06 0.27
C ILE A 304 16.40 -11.03 0.06
N LYS A 305 16.73 -10.66 -1.18
CA LYS A 305 17.91 -9.82 -1.45
C LYS A 305 17.75 -8.43 -0.85
N GLY A 306 18.71 -8.04 -0.02
CA GLY A 306 18.70 -6.77 0.72
C GLY A 306 17.90 -6.79 2.03
N MET A 307 17.29 -7.92 2.41
CA MET A 307 16.70 -8.11 3.75
C MET A 307 17.78 -8.16 4.84
N VAL A 308 17.35 -8.14 6.10
CA VAL A 308 18.26 -8.26 7.27
C VAL A 308 18.70 -9.71 7.53
N THR A 309 18.00 -10.69 6.94
CA THR A 309 18.23 -12.14 7.05
C THR A 309 18.98 -12.74 5.86
N ASP A 310 19.35 -11.91 4.89
CA ASP A 310 20.10 -12.22 3.67
C ASP A 310 21.55 -12.61 3.97
N LEU A 311 21.96 -13.83 3.58
CA LEU A 311 23.30 -14.35 3.80
C LEU A 311 24.31 -13.95 2.73
N GLU A 312 23.88 -13.42 1.57
CA GLU A 312 24.82 -12.74 0.65
C GLU A 312 25.35 -11.42 1.26
N ARG A 313 24.79 -11.00 2.40
CA ARG A 313 25.18 -9.83 3.21
C ARG A 313 26.08 -10.18 4.42
N ALA A 314 26.39 -11.46 4.64
CA ALA A 314 26.90 -11.97 5.91
C ALA A 314 28.40 -11.69 6.22
N ASP A 315 29.13 -10.99 5.34
CA ASP A 315 30.51 -10.55 5.61
C ASP A 315 30.62 -9.37 6.59
N TYR A 316 29.50 -8.94 7.21
CA TYR A 316 29.49 -8.01 8.33
C TYR A 316 29.48 -8.76 9.68
N PRO A 317 30.52 -8.62 10.53
CA PRO A 317 30.58 -9.28 11.84
C PRO A 317 29.57 -8.69 12.84
N ASP A 318 29.09 -9.54 13.76
CA ASP A 318 28.16 -9.20 14.83
C ASP A 318 28.64 -8.01 15.68
N ASN A 319 27.73 -7.06 15.95
CA ASN A 319 27.83 -6.18 17.11
C ASN A 319 26.45 -5.60 17.51
N PHE A 320 25.58 -6.46 18.02
CA PHE A 320 24.32 -6.06 18.67
C PHE A 320 24.30 -6.38 20.17
N ALA A 321 25.42 -6.10 20.86
CA ALA A 321 25.52 -6.12 22.32
C ALA A 321 26.45 -5.01 22.86
N THR A 322 25.83 -3.99 23.48
CA THR A 322 26.42 -3.01 24.44
C THR A 322 27.46 -1.97 23.95
N THR A 323 27.45 -0.84 24.66
CA THR A 323 28.49 0.23 24.77
C THR A 323 28.93 1.01 23.52
N THR A 324 28.33 2.20 23.37
CA THR A 324 29.01 3.51 23.31
C THR A 324 30.52 3.58 23.01
N ASN A 325 30.87 4.36 21.98
CA ASN A 325 32.15 5.07 21.76
C ASN A 325 33.46 4.25 21.72
N ALA A 326 33.85 3.81 20.52
CA ALA A 326 35.24 3.70 20.07
C ALA A 326 35.32 3.85 18.53
N MET A 327 36.48 4.26 18.00
CA MET A 327 36.68 4.59 16.58
C MET A 327 37.47 3.54 15.79
N ALA A 328 37.25 3.50 14.46
CA ALA A 328 38.16 3.02 13.40
C ALA A 328 38.50 1.51 13.40
N SER A 329 39.01 0.92 12.30
CA SER A 329 39.60 1.50 11.08
C SER A 329 39.40 0.64 9.81
N SER A 330 39.48 1.29 8.64
CA SER A 330 39.82 0.74 7.28
C SER A 330 38.99 -0.44 6.71
N ALA A 331 38.52 -0.42 5.45
CA ALA A 331 38.62 0.62 4.43
C ALA A 331 37.39 0.63 3.48
N ARG A 332 36.99 1.84 3.07
CA ARG A 332 36.26 2.16 1.84
C ARG A 332 37.07 3.24 1.12
N SER A 333 36.83 3.47 -0.18
CA SER A 333 37.33 4.69 -0.82
C SER A 333 36.72 5.94 -0.15
N PRO A 334 37.45 7.07 -0.07
CA PRO A 334 37.00 8.27 0.61
C PRO A 334 35.99 9.06 -0.22
N ASP A 335 35.14 9.84 0.46
CA ASP A 335 34.38 10.92 -0.16
C ASP A 335 35.32 12.01 -0.72
N PRO A 336 34.91 12.77 -1.76
CA PRO A 336 35.78 13.75 -2.42
C PRO A 336 36.08 14.96 -1.52
N GLN A 337 37.28 15.00 -0.96
CA GLN A 337 37.82 16.15 -0.23
C GLN A 337 37.95 17.39 -1.15
N MET A 338 37.62 18.57 -0.62
CA MET A 338 38.03 19.84 -1.23
C MET A 338 39.48 20.18 -0.82
N VAL A 339 40.22 20.76 -1.76
CA VAL A 339 41.58 21.25 -1.57
C VAL A 339 41.71 22.62 -2.24
N MET A 340 42.42 23.55 -1.61
CA MET A 340 42.68 24.89 -2.16
C MET A 340 44.15 24.96 -2.63
N CYS A 341 44.40 25.59 -3.77
CA CYS A 341 45.75 25.75 -4.28
C CYS A 341 46.36 27.07 -3.83
N HIS A 342 47.30 27.05 -2.87
CA HIS A 342 47.94 28.28 -2.36
C HIS A 342 48.63 29.16 -3.43
N GLU A 343 49.01 28.60 -4.57
CA GLU A 343 49.71 29.34 -5.64
C GLU A 343 48.76 30.02 -6.66
N CYS A 344 47.44 29.81 -6.54
CA CYS A 344 46.43 30.51 -7.35
C CYS A 344 45.11 30.83 -6.62
N GLU A 345 44.99 30.46 -5.34
CA GLU A 345 43.85 30.71 -4.42
C GLU A 345 42.49 30.09 -4.85
N GLU A 346 42.48 29.18 -5.83
CA GLU A 346 41.29 28.48 -6.32
C GLU A 346 41.02 27.14 -5.59
N GLU A 347 39.73 26.80 -5.41
CA GLU A 347 39.23 25.57 -4.76
C GLU A 347 38.94 24.43 -5.77
N TRP A 348 39.28 23.19 -5.40
CA TRP A 348 39.15 22.00 -6.26
C TRP A 348 38.69 20.76 -5.48
N TYR A 349 37.97 19.85 -6.14
CA TYR A 349 37.67 18.51 -5.59
C TYR A 349 38.72 17.50 -6.04
N ARG A 350 39.31 16.76 -5.08
CA ARG A 350 40.38 15.80 -5.35
C ARG A 350 39.83 14.48 -5.90
N GLN A 351 40.06 14.22 -7.19
CA GLN A 351 39.79 12.91 -7.81
C GLN A 351 40.96 11.92 -7.60
N GLU A 352 40.69 10.61 -7.70
CA GLU A 352 41.54 9.53 -7.17
C GLU A 352 43.00 9.47 -7.67
N HIS A 353 43.37 10.15 -8.75
CA HIS A 353 44.67 9.97 -9.43
C HIS A 353 45.47 11.27 -9.64
N GLY A 354 45.41 12.21 -8.69
CA GLY A 354 46.20 13.46 -8.75
C GLY A 354 46.57 14.11 -7.40
N LEU A 355 47.73 14.76 -7.39
CA LEU A 355 48.20 15.70 -6.35
C LEU A 355 48.64 17.06 -6.93
N ILE A 356 48.39 17.30 -8.22
CA ILE A 356 48.84 18.48 -8.96
C ILE A 356 47.63 19.35 -9.34
N CYS A 357 47.72 20.66 -9.14
CA CYS A 357 46.67 21.61 -9.49
C CYS A 357 46.48 21.68 -11.01
N PRO A 358 45.25 21.47 -11.54
CA PRO A 358 45.03 21.47 -13.00
C PRO A 358 45.20 22.85 -13.65
N ALA A 359 45.07 23.95 -12.90
CA ALA A 359 45.23 25.31 -13.40
C ALA A 359 46.72 25.74 -13.51
N CYS A 360 47.49 25.65 -12.42
CA CYS A 360 48.86 26.19 -12.35
C CYS A 360 49.97 25.13 -12.30
N ARG A 361 49.63 23.84 -12.16
CA ARG A 361 50.56 22.69 -12.10
C ARG A 361 51.54 22.65 -10.92
N SER A 362 51.29 23.39 -9.84
CA SER A 362 51.94 23.15 -8.54
C SER A 362 51.35 21.91 -7.84
N GLU A 363 52.06 21.37 -6.85
CA GLU A 363 51.53 20.31 -5.98
C GLU A 363 50.64 20.92 -4.88
N PHE A 364 49.55 20.25 -4.52
CA PHE A 364 48.71 20.66 -3.38
C PHE A 364 49.39 20.28 -2.06
N VAL A 365 49.49 21.23 -1.12
CA VAL A 365 50.33 21.09 0.08
C VAL A 365 49.52 20.83 1.37
N GLU A 366 48.25 21.21 1.43
CA GLU A 366 47.43 21.12 2.65
C GLU A 366 45.98 20.67 2.34
N ILE A 367 45.32 20.07 3.34
CA ILE A 367 43.94 19.54 3.27
C ILE A 367 43.13 20.21 4.37
N LEU A 368 41.91 20.66 4.05
CA LEU A 368 40.99 21.30 5.00
C LEU A 368 39.98 20.28 5.52
N GLU A 369 39.99 19.98 6.83
CA GLU A 369 38.99 19.12 7.48
C GLU A 369 38.43 19.72 8.79
N ASP A 370 37.25 19.22 9.17
CA ASP A 370 36.41 19.49 10.35
C ASP A 370 35.80 20.90 10.57
N VAL A 371 34.48 20.97 10.37
CA VAL A 371 33.58 22.01 10.91
C VAL A 371 32.58 21.34 11.87
N PRO A 372 32.65 21.59 13.20
CA PRO A 372 31.76 20.96 14.18
C PRO A 372 30.29 21.41 14.09
N ARG A 373 29.38 20.52 14.50
CA ARG A 373 27.94 20.83 14.66
C ARG A 373 27.72 21.62 15.97
N GLN A 374 26.93 22.70 15.92
CA GLN A 374 26.51 23.41 17.13
C GLN A 374 25.49 22.58 17.93
N GLY A 375 25.72 22.41 19.24
CA GLY A 375 24.82 21.62 20.07
C GLY A 375 25.15 21.41 21.55
N ASP A 376 26.20 22.02 22.13
CA ASP A 376 26.37 22.16 23.59
C ASP A 376 27.44 23.22 23.93
N LEU A 377 27.34 23.85 25.11
CA LEU A 377 28.20 24.94 25.62
C LEU A 377 28.51 24.70 27.11
N PRO A 378 29.70 25.09 27.64
CA PRO A 378 29.83 26.45 28.20
C PRO A 378 31.23 27.11 28.16
N GLN A 379 31.21 28.46 28.13
CA GLN A 379 32.13 29.43 28.74
C GLN A 379 33.64 29.13 28.88
N GLN A 380 34.46 30.04 28.33
CA GLN A 380 35.19 31.02 29.16
C GLN A 380 35.67 32.25 28.36
N ASP A 381 35.71 33.41 29.02
CA ASP A 381 36.31 34.64 28.49
C ASP A 381 37.84 34.54 28.42
N HIS A 382 38.46 35.00 27.33
CA HIS A 382 39.73 35.74 27.37
C HIS A 382 40.01 36.50 26.06
N THR A 383 39.84 37.82 26.08
CA THR A 383 40.59 38.76 25.23
C THR A 383 41.73 39.36 26.08
N PRO A 384 42.89 39.81 25.53
CA PRO A 384 42.92 41.07 24.76
C PRO A 384 44.08 41.27 23.74
N ARG A 385 44.07 42.46 23.09
CA ARG A 385 45.16 43.17 22.35
C ARG A 385 45.45 42.67 20.91
N GLN A 386 45.16 43.48 19.87
CA GLN A 386 45.84 44.72 19.38
C GLN A 386 47.01 44.38 18.42
N GLN A 387 47.30 45.12 17.32
CA GLN A 387 47.04 46.54 17.05
C GLN A 387 47.15 46.92 15.54
N HIS A 388 46.45 47.99 15.10
CA HIS A 388 46.74 48.85 13.92
C HIS A 388 46.64 48.24 12.49
N GLN A 389 46.43 49.01 11.39
CA GLN A 389 46.38 50.48 11.21
C GLN A 389 45.44 50.91 10.03
N MET A 390 44.98 52.17 10.02
CA MET A 390 44.32 52.87 8.89
C MET A 390 44.84 54.32 8.80
N PRO A 391 44.79 54.96 7.61
CA PRO A 391 44.49 56.41 7.56
C PRO A 391 43.63 56.88 6.35
N GLY A 392 42.92 58.02 6.50
CA GLY A 392 42.30 58.80 5.40
C GLY A 392 40.79 58.53 5.19
N ALA A 393 39.78 59.23 5.73
CA ALA A 393 39.59 60.58 6.30
C ALA A 393 39.07 61.67 5.32
N PHE A 394 37.86 62.20 5.58
CA PHE A 394 37.30 63.57 5.41
C PHE A 394 35.78 63.46 5.80
N GLN A 395 35.31 63.95 6.96
CA GLN A 395 34.88 65.34 7.30
C GLN A 395 33.71 65.86 6.44
N THR A 396 32.68 66.62 6.87
CA THR A 396 32.14 67.19 8.15
C THR A 396 30.76 67.84 7.77
N THR A 397 29.76 68.30 8.56
CA THR A 397 29.36 68.57 9.98
C THR A 397 27.81 68.87 9.94
N SER A 398 26.97 69.26 10.91
CA SER A 398 26.83 69.44 12.39
C SER A 398 25.36 69.93 12.63
N ALA A 399 24.67 69.92 13.78
CA ALA A 399 24.71 69.23 15.09
C ALA A 399 23.43 69.70 15.88
N ALA A 400 23.42 69.65 17.23
CA ALA A 400 22.41 70.21 18.16
C ALA A 400 21.06 69.44 18.29
N GLN A 401 20.39 69.37 19.47
CA GLN A 401 20.79 69.76 20.84
C GLN A 401 20.05 68.93 21.93
N ASN A 402 20.43 69.15 23.20
CA ASN A 402 20.02 68.38 24.40
C ASN A 402 18.53 68.45 24.77
N ILE A 403 18.04 67.45 25.53
CA ILE A 403 17.18 67.59 26.74
C ILE A 403 17.27 66.29 27.59
N THR A 404 16.80 66.30 28.85
CA THR A 404 17.37 65.48 29.95
C THR A 404 16.40 64.64 30.80
N PHE A 405 16.95 63.54 31.33
CA PHE A 405 16.68 62.89 32.64
C PHE A 405 15.33 62.20 32.96
N ASN A 406 15.48 60.94 33.41
CA ASN A 406 15.04 60.37 34.71
C ASN A 406 13.94 59.29 34.82
N ASN A 407 14.22 58.41 35.82
CA ASN A 407 13.36 57.54 36.64
C ASN A 407 12.90 56.17 36.13
N SER A 408 13.45 55.15 36.81
CA SER A 408 12.92 53.80 37.06
C SER A 408 11.82 53.85 38.15
N PRO A 409 11.11 52.73 38.46
CA PRO A 409 11.67 51.66 39.32
C PRO A 409 11.84 50.31 38.57
N PHE A 410 12.80 49.42 38.90
CA PHE A 410 12.83 48.48 40.04
C PHE A 410 11.57 47.60 40.18
N GLY A 411 11.65 46.29 40.40
CA GLY A 411 12.82 45.40 40.51
C GLY A 411 12.36 43.95 40.77
N GLY A 412 13.17 42.95 40.45
CA GLY A 412 12.82 41.53 40.69
C GLY A 412 13.20 41.05 42.09
N TYR A 413 12.86 39.81 42.43
CA TYR A 413 13.66 38.96 43.34
C TYR A 413 13.35 37.47 43.14
N SER A 414 14.37 36.63 43.29
CA SER A 414 14.28 35.17 43.29
C SER A 414 14.03 34.61 44.70
N ILE A 415 13.27 33.53 44.83
CA ILE A 415 13.28 32.68 46.03
C ILE A 415 13.34 31.20 45.63
N SER A 416 14.29 30.47 46.20
CA SER A 416 14.36 29.00 46.23
C SER A 416 13.74 28.48 47.54
N GLY A 417 13.01 27.36 47.50
CA GLY A 417 12.29 26.85 48.68
C GLY A 417 12.07 25.33 48.67
N THR A 418 12.64 24.66 49.67
CA THR A 418 12.74 23.20 49.84
C THR A 418 11.43 22.54 50.32
N PHE A 419 11.33 21.21 50.11
CA PHE A 419 10.31 20.28 50.66
C PHE A 419 9.77 20.59 52.07
N VAL A 420 8.47 20.32 52.25
CA VAL A 420 7.88 19.85 53.53
C VAL A 420 6.87 18.73 53.24
N THR A 421 6.90 17.65 54.03
CA THR A 421 5.92 16.55 54.01
C THR A 421 4.83 16.78 55.06
N GLY A 422 3.56 16.47 54.76
CA GLY A 422 2.46 16.72 55.71
C GLY A 422 1.17 15.91 55.47
N SER A 423 0.96 14.92 56.33
CA SER A 423 -0.31 14.24 56.66
C SER A 423 -0.22 13.90 58.16
N PRO A 424 -1.28 13.97 58.98
CA PRO A 424 -2.54 13.24 58.72
C PRO A 424 -3.86 13.93 59.19
N GLN A 425 -4.92 13.12 59.13
CA GLN A 425 -6.35 13.24 59.58
C GLN A 425 -6.58 13.67 61.06
N PRO A 426 -7.84 13.77 61.61
CA PRO A 426 -9.18 13.39 61.06
C PRO A 426 -10.36 14.38 61.28
N HIS A 427 -11.51 14.13 60.62
CA HIS A 427 -12.79 13.70 61.25
C HIS A 427 -14.04 13.82 60.32
N GLN A 428 -14.88 12.77 60.31
CA GLN A 428 -16.36 12.70 60.06
C GLN A 428 -16.96 13.36 58.79
N GLY A 429 -17.90 12.75 58.05
CA GLY A 429 -18.50 11.42 58.12
C GLY A 429 -19.81 11.30 57.31
N GLN A 430 -20.17 10.07 56.90
CA GLN A 430 -21.39 9.64 56.18
C GLN A 430 -21.51 9.93 54.66
N ASP A 431 -21.62 8.82 53.92
CA ASP A 431 -22.61 8.47 52.87
C ASP A 431 -22.97 9.41 51.71
N PHE A 432 -23.35 8.94 50.51
CA PHE A 432 -23.01 7.75 49.69
C PHE A 432 -23.72 8.01 48.33
N THR A 433 -23.19 7.49 47.22
CA THR A 433 -23.79 7.43 45.86
C THR A 433 -25.23 7.98 45.64
N ASN A 434 -25.39 9.17 45.05
CA ASN A 434 -26.69 9.61 44.48
C ASN A 434 -26.59 10.74 43.44
N ASN A 435 -25.92 10.49 42.30
CA ASN A 435 -25.95 11.44 41.16
C ASN A 435 -25.73 10.84 39.75
N PHE A 436 -25.85 9.51 39.58
CA PHE A 436 -25.74 8.86 38.25
C PHE A 436 -27.03 8.13 37.81
N MET A 437 -28.06 8.09 38.66
CA MET A 437 -29.33 7.39 38.40
C MET A 437 -30.53 8.33 38.09
N GLN A 438 -30.32 9.65 38.00
CA GLN A 438 -31.39 10.60 37.65
C GLN A 438 -31.51 10.87 36.13
N MET A 439 -30.53 10.50 35.31
CA MET A 439 -30.56 10.76 33.86
C MET A 439 -31.25 9.63 33.05
N LEU A 440 -31.55 8.48 33.67
CA LEU A 440 -32.20 7.32 33.05
C LEU A 440 -33.69 7.16 33.40
N ALA A 441 -34.28 8.12 34.14
CA ALA A 441 -35.65 8.04 34.66
C ALA A 441 -36.69 8.87 33.89
N SER A 442 -36.34 9.41 32.72
CA SER A 442 -37.18 10.33 31.91
C SER A 442 -37.82 9.69 30.67
N MET A 443 -37.66 8.38 30.47
CA MET A 443 -38.36 7.61 29.43
C MET A 443 -39.06 6.40 30.05
N ILE A 444 -40.26 6.10 29.53
CA ILE A 444 -41.17 5.01 29.97
C ILE A 444 -41.85 5.25 31.34
N GLN A 445 -42.89 6.10 31.33
CA GLN A 445 -44.20 5.73 31.90
C GLN A 445 -45.31 6.70 31.42
N GLY A 446 -46.39 6.14 30.85
CA GLY A 446 -47.67 6.84 30.63
C GLY A 446 -48.63 6.60 31.80
N PRO A 447 -49.84 7.18 31.78
CA PRO A 447 -50.94 6.39 31.18
C PRO A 447 -52.00 7.20 30.40
N MET A 448 -53.01 6.48 29.91
CA MET A 448 -54.06 6.90 28.97
C MET A 448 -55.25 7.62 29.63
N GLN A 449 -56.04 8.36 28.85
CA GLN A 449 -57.49 8.07 28.68
C GLN A 449 -58.09 8.71 27.40
N SER A 450 -59.37 8.47 27.13
CA SER A 450 -59.91 8.21 25.77
C SER A 450 -61.05 9.12 25.28
N PRO A 451 -61.26 9.23 23.95
CA PRO A 451 -62.38 9.94 23.31
C PRO A 451 -63.61 9.03 23.07
N PRO A 452 -64.71 9.57 22.49
CA PRO A 452 -65.61 8.73 21.70
C PRO A 452 -66.14 9.34 20.37
N ALA A 453 -66.57 8.39 19.51
CA ALA A 453 -67.67 8.45 18.53
C ALA A 453 -67.42 8.82 17.04
N GLN A 454 -68.09 8.21 16.05
CA GLN A 454 -68.49 6.79 15.86
C GLN A 454 -69.05 6.52 14.43
N GLN A 455 -69.40 5.25 14.16
CA GLN A 455 -70.16 4.68 13.02
C GLN A 455 -69.34 4.39 11.73
N ASN A 456 -69.58 3.30 10.97
CA ASN A 456 -70.66 2.30 11.06
C ASN A 456 -70.24 0.81 10.80
N ASN A 457 -71.20 -0.10 11.03
CA ASN A 457 -71.12 -1.58 11.08
C ASN A 457 -71.56 -2.22 9.70
N PRO A 458 -71.77 -3.56 9.47
CA PRO A 458 -71.85 -4.69 10.42
C PRO A 458 -71.33 -6.11 10.04
N ASN A 459 -71.35 -6.98 11.09
CA ASN A 459 -71.42 -8.46 11.15
C ASN A 459 -70.11 -9.30 11.12
N VAL A 460 -69.72 -10.19 12.07
CA VAL A 460 -70.34 -11.09 13.12
C VAL A 460 -70.37 -12.56 12.66
N PHE A 461 -69.96 -13.64 13.39
CA PHE A 461 -69.47 -13.93 14.77
C PHE A 461 -68.07 -14.65 14.73
N GLY A 462 -67.38 -15.09 15.81
CA GLY A 462 -67.57 -14.97 17.28
C GLY A 462 -67.12 -16.21 18.11
N SER A 463 -66.60 -16.00 19.34
CA SER A 463 -66.10 -16.99 20.35
C SER A 463 -64.82 -17.80 20.00
N GLY A 464 -63.96 -18.20 20.96
CA GLY A 464 -63.88 -17.83 22.39
C GLY A 464 -62.77 -18.53 23.22
N GLN A 465 -62.13 -17.76 24.10
CA GLN A 465 -61.46 -18.12 25.39
C GLN A 465 -60.28 -19.13 25.52
N GLN A 466 -59.18 -18.60 26.09
CA GLN A 466 -58.47 -19.06 27.31
C GLN A 466 -57.35 -20.15 27.34
N GLN A 467 -56.23 -19.71 27.96
CA GLN A 467 -55.47 -20.34 29.08
C GLN A 467 -54.20 -21.22 28.88
N GLN A 468 -53.16 -20.79 29.61
CA GLN A 468 -52.09 -21.54 30.30
C GLN A 468 -50.80 -22.02 29.57
N ASN A 469 -49.82 -22.33 30.42
CA ASN A 469 -48.36 -22.54 30.28
C ASN A 469 -48.04 -23.89 31.02
N PRO A 470 -46.83 -24.51 31.04
CA PRO A 470 -45.57 -24.27 30.35
C PRO A 470 -44.89 -25.54 29.73
N ASN A 471 -43.61 -25.41 29.35
CA ASN A 471 -42.54 -26.43 29.26
C ASN A 471 -42.38 -27.34 28.02
N ASN A 472 -41.10 -27.73 27.84
CA ASN A 472 -40.50 -28.85 27.09
C ASN A 472 -40.44 -28.84 25.54
N ASN A 473 -39.20 -28.81 25.05
CA ASN A 473 -38.71 -29.48 23.84
C ASN A 473 -38.96 -31.02 23.98
N PRO A 474 -39.22 -31.82 22.91
CA PRO A 474 -38.25 -31.99 21.82
C PRO A 474 -38.78 -32.26 20.39
N ARG A 475 -37.90 -32.02 19.40
CA ARG A 475 -37.66 -32.75 18.11
C ARG A 475 -38.84 -33.31 17.27
N GLN A 476 -38.77 -32.99 15.95
CA GLN A 476 -39.22 -33.81 14.78
C GLN A 476 -40.75 -34.00 14.60
N ASN A 477 -41.35 -34.03 13.40
CA ASN A 477 -40.86 -34.21 12.02
C ASN A 477 -41.85 -33.67 10.94
N TYR A 478 -41.36 -33.51 9.70
CA TYR A 478 -42.04 -33.45 8.38
C TYR A 478 -43.56 -33.16 8.24
N ALA A 479 -43.87 -32.14 7.42
CA ALA A 479 -44.77 -32.24 6.26
C ALA A 479 -44.45 -31.15 5.21
N ARG A 480 -44.76 -31.39 3.93
CA ARG A 480 -44.82 -30.37 2.86
C ARG A 480 -46.27 -29.95 2.61
N ILE A 481 -46.49 -28.75 2.08
CA ILE A 481 -47.20 -28.49 0.82
C ILE A 481 -46.94 -27.04 0.42
N ASP A 482 -47.03 -26.76 -0.88
CA ASP A 482 -46.50 -25.59 -1.57
C ASP A 482 -47.49 -24.39 -1.56
N ASP A 483 -47.02 -23.16 -1.85
CA ASP A 483 -47.29 -22.58 -3.19
C ASP A 483 -46.57 -21.24 -3.52
N ALA A 484 -46.40 -21.03 -4.84
CA ALA A 484 -46.19 -19.80 -5.62
C ALA A 484 -45.34 -18.59 -5.09
N ASN A 485 -44.21 -18.36 -5.78
CA ASN A 485 -43.41 -17.11 -5.76
C ASN A 485 -43.42 -16.43 -7.17
N PRO A 486 -43.86 -15.17 -7.32
CA PRO A 486 -43.87 -14.46 -8.61
C PRO A 486 -42.79 -13.37 -8.77
N LEU A 487 -41.54 -13.60 -8.32
CA LEU A 487 -40.38 -12.73 -8.66
C LEU A 487 -39.36 -13.38 -9.62
N ALA A 488 -39.63 -14.59 -10.11
CA ALA A 488 -38.71 -15.39 -10.94
C ALA A 488 -38.97 -15.26 -12.46
N SER A 489 -39.16 -14.04 -12.99
CA SER A 489 -39.48 -13.80 -14.42
C SER A 489 -38.75 -12.62 -15.09
N LEU A 490 -37.62 -12.16 -14.55
CA LEU A 490 -36.79 -11.10 -15.19
C LEU A 490 -35.28 -11.41 -15.24
N MET A 491 -34.90 -12.67 -15.09
CA MET A 491 -33.52 -13.19 -15.19
C MET A 491 -33.42 -14.39 -16.15
N GLY A 492 -34.38 -14.52 -17.08
CA GLY A 492 -34.63 -15.73 -17.87
C GLY A 492 -34.49 -15.61 -19.39
N PHE A 493 -33.95 -14.51 -19.91
CA PHE A 493 -33.74 -14.31 -21.36
C PHE A 493 -32.47 -13.51 -21.64
N LEU A 494 -31.33 -14.18 -21.85
CA LEU A 494 -30.20 -13.76 -22.74
C LEU A 494 -28.97 -14.71 -22.76
N PHE A 495 -29.12 -16.02 -22.56
CA PHE A 495 -28.01 -16.98 -22.77
C PHE A 495 -28.45 -18.29 -23.43
N ALA A 496 -28.53 -18.28 -24.77
CA ALA A 496 -28.53 -19.49 -25.61
C ALA A 496 -28.21 -19.10 -27.07
N GLY A 497 -27.06 -19.52 -27.61
CA GLY A 497 -26.72 -19.30 -29.03
C GLY A 497 -25.24 -19.27 -29.36
N THR A 498 -24.70 -20.41 -29.82
CA THR A 498 -23.34 -20.62 -30.36
C THR A 498 -22.16 -20.45 -29.38
N PRO A 499 -21.01 -21.12 -29.61
CA PRO A 499 -20.11 -21.49 -28.51
C PRO A 499 -18.97 -20.52 -28.26
N VAL A 500 -18.86 -20.05 -27.02
CA VAL A 500 -17.59 -19.54 -26.46
C VAL A 500 -16.83 -20.76 -25.93
N GLY A 501 -15.64 -21.02 -26.48
CA GLY A 501 -14.74 -22.05 -25.93
C GLY A 501 -14.25 -21.66 -24.53
N ASN A 502 -14.01 -22.65 -23.67
CA ASN A 502 -13.56 -22.42 -22.29
C ASN A 502 -12.22 -21.65 -22.25
N MET A 503 -12.25 -20.34 -22.04
CA MET A 503 -11.06 -19.57 -21.64
C MET A 503 -10.83 -19.70 -20.12
N GLY A 504 -10.83 -20.94 -19.66
CA GLY A 504 -10.62 -21.38 -18.28
C GLY A 504 -9.99 -22.76 -18.18
N ASP A 505 -9.60 -23.36 -19.32
CA ASP A 505 -8.94 -24.66 -19.37
C ASP A 505 -7.41 -24.53 -19.45
N TYR A 506 -6.77 -24.84 -18.32
CA TYR A 506 -5.44 -25.43 -18.15
C TYR A 506 -4.14 -24.66 -18.51
N LEU A 507 -3.47 -24.12 -17.48
CA LEU A 507 -2.01 -24.20 -17.26
C LEU A 507 -1.74 -24.80 -15.88
N HIS A 508 -1.42 -26.11 -15.78
CA HIS A 508 -1.41 -26.84 -14.48
C HIS A 508 -0.06 -27.44 -14.08
N THR A 509 0.93 -27.40 -14.95
CA THR A 509 2.29 -27.90 -14.68
C THR A 509 3.36 -26.88 -15.05
N GLN A 510 4.56 -27.04 -14.50
CA GLN A 510 5.72 -26.27 -14.95
C GLN A 510 6.04 -26.57 -16.44
N GLU A 511 5.77 -27.78 -16.93
CA GLU A 511 5.91 -28.10 -18.36
C GLU A 511 4.86 -27.41 -19.23
N ASP A 512 3.65 -27.11 -18.74
CA ASP A 512 2.67 -26.29 -19.46
C ASP A 512 3.07 -24.81 -19.48
N PHE A 513 3.59 -24.30 -18.36
CA PHE A 513 4.09 -22.93 -18.28
C PHE A 513 5.36 -22.74 -19.11
N ASP A 514 6.34 -23.64 -19.00
CA ASP A 514 7.58 -23.61 -19.77
C ASP A 514 7.33 -23.91 -21.26
N ARG A 515 6.30 -24.71 -21.60
CA ARG A 515 5.84 -24.85 -23.00
C ARG A 515 5.21 -23.54 -23.49
N ALA A 516 4.25 -22.96 -22.77
CA ALA A 516 3.64 -21.68 -23.17
C ALA A 516 4.66 -20.53 -23.22
N LEU A 517 5.63 -20.52 -22.30
CA LEU A 517 6.72 -19.54 -22.26
C LEU A 517 7.74 -19.80 -23.38
N SER A 518 8.05 -21.06 -23.70
CA SER A 518 8.90 -21.39 -24.86
C SER A 518 8.18 -21.10 -26.17
N GLU A 519 6.89 -21.36 -26.30
CA GLU A 519 6.07 -20.97 -27.46
C GLU A 519 6.04 -19.44 -27.61
N MET A 520 5.89 -18.68 -26.52
CA MET A 520 6.01 -17.22 -26.52
C MET A 520 7.46 -16.73 -26.81
N MET A 521 8.48 -17.45 -26.37
CA MET A 521 9.89 -17.06 -26.57
C MET A 521 10.42 -17.45 -27.94
N GLU A 522 10.00 -18.57 -28.53
CA GLU A 522 10.29 -18.91 -29.94
C GLU A 522 9.57 -17.95 -30.88
N GLN A 523 8.34 -17.51 -30.55
CA GLN A 523 7.65 -16.39 -31.22
C GLN A 523 8.37 -15.04 -31.10
N HIS A 524 9.32 -14.89 -30.16
CA HIS A 524 10.09 -13.65 -29.95
C HIS A 524 11.61 -13.77 -30.22
N GLN A 525 12.14 -14.98 -30.45
CA GLN A 525 13.57 -15.21 -30.77
C GLN A 525 13.81 -15.72 -32.20
N SER A 526 12.76 -16.02 -32.97
CA SER A 526 12.86 -16.29 -34.41
C SER A 526 12.98 -15.01 -35.24
N SER A 527 14.02 -14.19 -34.97
CA SER A 527 14.30 -12.92 -35.67
C SER A 527 14.85 -13.08 -37.10
N ALA A 528 14.47 -14.15 -37.80
CA ALA A 528 14.43 -14.14 -39.25
C ALA A 528 13.25 -13.26 -39.66
N ALA A 529 13.48 -12.23 -40.48
CA ALA A 529 12.43 -11.29 -40.87
C ALA A 529 11.22 -12.04 -41.46
N ALA A 530 10.07 -11.92 -40.80
CA ALA A 530 8.83 -12.52 -41.27
C ALA A 530 8.54 -11.99 -42.69
N PRO A 531 8.08 -12.85 -43.63
CA PRO A 531 7.65 -12.37 -44.93
C PRO A 531 6.50 -11.35 -44.73
N PRO A 532 6.46 -10.26 -45.50
CA PRO A 532 5.35 -9.32 -45.42
C PRO A 532 4.03 -10.06 -45.66
N ALA A 533 2.97 -9.62 -44.97
CA ALA A 533 1.64 -10.21 -45.15
C ALA A 533 1.26 -10.17 -46.64
N SER A 534 0.68 -11.27 -47.14
CA SER A 534 0.30 -11.36 -48.55
C SER A 534 -0.69 -10.26 -48.92
N GLU A 535 -0.63 -9.79 -50.18
CA GLU A 535 -1.46 -8.68 -50.65
C GLU A 535 -2.95 -8.92 -50.41
N GLU A 536 -3.41 -10.17 -50.48
CA GLU A 536 -4.79 -10.58 -50.17
C GLU A 536 -5.20 -10.36 -48.71
N VAL A 537 -4.27 -10.50 -47.75
CA VAL A 537 -4.51 -10.22 -46.32
C VAL A 537 -4.51 -8.71 -46.07
N ILE A 538 -3.59 -7.98 -46.69
CA ILE A 538 -3.53 -6.50 -46.62
C ILE A 538 -4.77 -5.86 -47.28
N ALA A 539 -5.30 -6.46 -48.34
CA ALA A 539 -6.48 -6.00 -49.06
C ALA A 539 -7.82 -6.40 -48.41
N SER A 540 -7.85 -7.41 -47.53
CA SER A 540 -9.08 -7.87 -46.85
C SER A 540 -9.34 -7.20 -45.49
N LEU A 541 -8.44 -6.32 -45.03
CA LEU A 541 -8.72 -5.38 -43.94
C LEU A 541 -9.87 -4.43 -44.33
N PRO A 542 -10.86 -4.17 -43.45
CA PRO A 542 -11.99 -3.30 -43.76
C PRO A 542 -11.58 -1.81 -43.83
N ARG A 543 -11.17 -1.36 -45.01
CA ARG A 543 -10.79 0.04 -45.29
C ARG A 543 -12.04 0.90 -45.50
N LEU A 544 -12.14 2.00 -44.75
CA LEU A 544 -13.00 3.13 -45.14
C LEU A 544 -12.30 3.91 -46.26
N PRO A 545 -13.02 4.42 -47.28
CA PRO A 545 -12.41 5.25 -48.31
C PRO A 545 -12.06 6.64 -47.75
N LEU A 546 -10.78 7.01 -47.84
CA LEU A 546 -10.24 8.28 -47.32
C LEU A 546 -9.95 9.26 -48.47
N THR A 547 -10.04 10.56 -48.20
CA THR A 547 -9.79 11.64 -49.18
C THR A 547 -8.38 12.22 -49.07
N ARG A 548 -8.01 13.05 -50.05
CA ARG A 548 -6.63 13.47 -50.36
C ARG A 548 -5.98 14.38 -49.32
N ASP A 549 -6.74 14.81 -48.32
CA ASP A 549 -6.38 15.83 -47.35
C ASP A 549 -5.84 15.23 -46.03
N MET A 550 -5.74 13.90 -45.95
CA MET A 550 -5.32 13.14 -44.77
C MET A 550 -3.81 12.86 -44.75
N LEU A 551 -2.99 13.91 -44.66
CA LEU A 551 -1.61 13.76 -44.19
C LEU A 551 -1.61 13.40 -42.69
N GLY A 552 -0.58 12.69 -42.23
CA GLY A 552 -0.45 12.22 -40.84
C GLY A 552 -0.10 13.33 -39.84
N ASP A 553 -0.66 14.53 -39.99
CA ASP A 553 -0.19 15.75 -39.34
C ASP A 553 -0.12 15.66 -37.82
N GLY A 554 0.89 16.32 -37.24
CA GLY A 554 1.07 16.50 -35.80
C GLY A 554 1.52 17.91 -35.43
N VAL A 555 1.39 18.23 -34.14
CA VAL A 555 1.74 19.54 -33.55
C VAL A 555 3.10 19.46 -32.88
N TYR A 556 4.06 20.22 -33.40
CA TYR A 556 5.47 20.17 -33.03
C TYR A 556 5.91 21.42 -32.25
N THR A 557 6.87 21.22 -31.34
CA THR A 557 7.69 22.27 -30.70
C THR A 557 9.17 21.93 -30.84
N ASN A 558 10.06 22.91 -30.67
CA ASN A 558 11.52 22.72 -30.71
C ASN A 558 12.24 23.47 -29.56
N PRO A 559 13.58 23.36 -29.44
CA PRO A 559 14.36 24.12 -28.45
C PRO A 559 14.43 25.63 -28.67
N ALA A 560 13.92 26.14 -29.79
CA ALA A 560 13.80 27.57 -30.09
C ALA A 560 12.46 28.18 -29.65
N HIS A 561 11.55 27.35 -29.10
CA HIS A 561 10.19 27.71 -28.68
C HIS A 561 9.24 28.07 -29.84
N ASP A 562 9.52 27.56 -31.05
CA ASP A 562 8.56 27.56 -32.15
C ASP A 562 7.41 26.57 -31.88
N LEU A 563 6.26 26.81 -32.50
CA LEU A 563 5.11 25.89 -32.49
C LEU A 563 4.46 25.86 -33.87
N TRP A 564 4.37 24.68 -34.49
CA TRP A 564 3.84 24.52 -35.84
C TRP A 564 3.15 23.17 -36.06
N ILE A 565 2.52 23.03 -37.23
CA ILE A 565 1.90 21.78 -37.70
C ILE A 565 2.72 21.24 -38.87
N ALA A 566 3.04 19.96 -38.86
CA ALA A 566 3.77 19.27 -39.93
C ALA A 566 3.36 17.79 -40.02
N PRO A 567 3.61 17.09 -41.15
CA PRO A 567 3.38 15.65 -41.26
C PRO A 567 4.16 14.87 -40.20
N ALA A 568 3.49 13.94 -39.52
CA ALA A 568 4.07 13.05 -38.52
C ALA A 568 3.87 11.57 -38.89
N GLU A 569 4.63 10.71 -38.20
CA GLU A 569 4.46 9.25 -38.28
C GLU A 569 3.46 8.74 -37.22
N PRO A 570 2.70 7.65 -37.49
CA PRO A 570 2.70 6.85 -38.72
C PRO A 570 2.04 7.57 -39.90
N SER A 571 2.76 7.63 -41.02
CA SER A 571 2.29 8.20 -42.29
C SER A 571 1.23 7.31 -42.95
N LEU A 572 0.39 7.89 -43.80
CA LEU A 572 -0.75 7.18 -44.42
C LEU A 572 -0.31 5.91 -45.19
N GLU A 573 0.82 5.97 -45.91
CA GLU A 573 1.42 4.81 -46.60
C GLU A 573 1.85 3.70 -45.62
N SER A 574 2.40 4.08 -44.46
CA SER A 574 2.75 3.16 -43.38
C SER A 574 1.51 2.46 -42.79
N LEU A 575 0.37 3.16 -42.75
CA LEU A 575 -0.91 2.62 -42.28
C LEU A 575 -1.59 1.72 -43.33
N GLU A 576 -1.58 2.12 -44.60
CA GLU A 576 -2.15 1.34 -45.70
C GLU A 576 -1.40 0.02 -45.97
N SER A 577 -0.09 -0.01 -45.68
CA SER A 577 0.73 -1.22 -45.72
C SER A 577 0.69 -2.03 -44.42
N GLY A 578 0.25 -1.44 -43.31
CA GLY A 578 0.32 -2.04 -41.96
C GLY A 578 1.74 -2.29 -41.45
N SER A 579 2.77 -1.83 -42.18
CA SER A 579 4.17 -2.22 -41.99
C SER A 579 4.81 -1.73 -40.69
N THR A 580 4.25 -0.70 -40.06
CA THR A 580 4.76 -0.11 -38.81
C THR A 580 4.05 -0.60 -37.54
N LEU A 581 3.08 -1.51 -37.66
CA LEU A 581 2.24 -1.98 -36.55
C LEU A 581 2.82 -3.27 -35.94
N LYS A 582 3.36 -3.19 -34.71
CA LYS A 582 4.11 -4.30 -34.10
C LYS A 582 3.20 -5.30 -33.34
N PRO A 583 3.69 -6.50 -32.99
CA PRO A 583 3.02 -7.41 -32.07
C PRO A 583 2.55 -6.72 -30.77
N GLY A 584 1.24 -6.80 -30.51
CA GLY A 584 0.61 -6.19 -29.34
C GLY A 584 0.17 -4.73 -29.51
N GLU A 585 0.44 -4.09 -30.66
CA GLU A 585 0.02 -2.71 -30.94
C GLU A 585 -1.32 -2.60 -31.69
N VAL A 586 -1.93 -1.42 -31.58
CA VAL A 586 -3.11 -0.99 -32.36
C VAL A 586 -2.85 0.38 -32.98
N THR A 587 -3.35 0.61 -34.19
CA THR A 587 -3.40 1.94 -34.80
C THR A 587 -4.67 2.66 -34.34
N ILE A 588 -4.51 3.88 -33.84
CA ILE A 588 -5.59 4.73 -33.35
C ILE A 588 -5.65 6.00 -34.20
N ALA A 589 -6.82 6.33 -34.74
CA ALA A 589 -7.12 7.70 -35.16
C ALA A 589 -7.44 8.52 -33.91
N VAL A 590 -6.59 9.50 -33.58
CA VAL A 590 -6.84 10.39 -32.43
C VAL A 590 -7.99 11.32 -32.81
N LYS A 591 -9.02 11.41 -31.97
CA LYS A 591 -10.23 12.21 -32.24
C LYS A 591 -10.42 13.37 -31.27
N SER A 592 -9.82 13.32 -30.07
CA SER A 592 -9.83 14.40 -29.09
C SER A 592 -8.58 14.37 -28.22
N THR A 593 -7.91 15.51 -28.06
CA THR A 593 -6.74 15.68 -27.20
C THR A 593 -6.86 16.95 -26.35
N GLY A 594 -6.68 16.83 -25.04
CA GLY A 594 -6.59 17.97 -24.13
C GLY A 594 -5.20 18.59 -24.12
N ILE A 595 -5.14 19.93 -24.13
CA ILE A 595 -3.90 20.66 -23.88
C ILE A 595 -3.67 20.69 -22.36
N CYS A 596 -2.52 20.18 -21.91
CA CYS A 596 -2.11 20.20 -20.51
C CYS A 596 -1.29 21.46 -20.23
N GLY A 597 -1.98 22.54 -19.87
CA GLY A 597 -1.37 23.80 -19.43
C GLY A 597 -2.39 24.93 -19.37
N LEU A 598 -2.25 25.79 -18.36
CA LEU A 598 -2.96 27.05 -18.23
C LEU A 598 -2.13 27.98 -17.35
N VAL A 599 -1.98 29.23 -17.75
CA VAL A 599 -1.06 30.18 -17.11
C VAL A 599 -1.55 30.64 -15.72
N LEU A 600 -0.69 30.57 -14.71
CA LEU A 600 -0.80 31.43 -13.53
C LEU A 600 -0.24 32.82 -13.90
N LEU A 601 -1.02 33.88 -13.62
CA LEU A 601 -0.79 35.28 -14.01
C LEU A 601 0.69 35.72 -13.90
N SER A 602 1.44 35.62 -14.99
CA SER A 602 2.85 35.98 -15.06
C SER A 602 3.02 37.49 -15.24
N LYS A 603 4.01 38.08 -14.55
CA LYS A 603 4.46 39.45 -14.84
C LYS A 603 5.36 39.43 -16.08
N PRO A 604 5.39 40.51 -16.91
CA PRO A 604 6.05 40.47 -18.24
C PRO A 604 7.55 40.15 -18.28
N ASN A 605 8.24 40.10 -17.13
CA ASN A 605 9.70 39.98 -17.03
C ASN A 605 10.12 38.74 -16.19
N TYR A 606 9.37 37.62 -16.25
CA TYR A 606 9.76 36.39 -15.53
C TYR A 606 10.78 35.58 -16.34
N ASN A 607 11.87 35.13 -15.68
CA ASN A 607 12.95 34.40 -16.35
C ASN A 607 12.54 32.94 -16.59
N ALA A 608 12.80 32.41 -17.78
CA ALA A 608 12.21 31.18 -18.32
C ALA A 608 12.42 29.92 -17.44
N LYS A 609 13.50 29.88 -16.64
CA LYS A 609 13.87 28.76 -15.76
C LYS A 609 12.95 28.51 -14.54
N SER A 610 11.72 29.04 -14.53
CA SER A 610 10.80 28.87 -13.39
C SER A 610 9.33 29.12 -13.77
N SER A 611 8.91 28.66 -14.95
CA SER A 611 7.59 28.98 -15.49
C SER A 611 6.44 28.22 -14.81
N PRO A 612 5.30 28.85 -14.48
CA PRO A 612 4.18 28.19 -13.80
C PRO A 612 3.24 27.45 -14.77
N TYR A 613 3.81 26.66 -15.69
CA TYR A 613 3.08 26.00 -16.78
C TYR A 613 3.03 24.47 -16.58
N SER A 614 1.97 23.82 -17.05
CA SER A 614 1.91 22.36 -17.15
C SER A 614 2.41 21.89 -18.53
N SER A 615 2.57 20.57 -18.68
CA SER A 615 3.49 19.92 -19.62
C SER A 615 3.56 20.50 -21.03
N ASP A 616 2.44 20.58 -21.77
CA ASP A 616 2.50 20.95 -23.20
C ASP A 616 2.91 22.43 -23.39
N ILE A 617 2.39 23.31 -22.53
CA ILE A 617 2.73 24.75 -22.53
C ILE A 617 4.13 24.98 -21.92
N HIS A 618 4.60 24.11 -21.02
CA HIS A 618 5.94 24.19 -20.44
C HIS A 618 7.02 23.76 -21.44
N PHE A 619 6.81 22.65 -22.16
CA PHE A 619 7.70 22.23 -23.24
C PHE A 619 7.77 23.27 -24.36
N TRP A 620 6.64 23.88 -24.73
CA TRP A 620 6.65 24.99 -25.69
C TRP A 620 7.43 26.21 -25.19
N HIS A 621 7.01 26.85 -24.09
CA HIS A 621 7.55 28.16 -23.69
C HIS A 621 8.88 28.13 -22.91
N ALA A 622 9.28 27.00 -22.34
CA ALA A 622 10.49 26.90 -21.52
C ALA A 622 11.37 25.67 -21.83
N GLY A 623 10.95 24.78 -22.72
CA GLY A 623 11.80 23.74 -23.30
C GLY A 623 12.15 22.56 -22.40
N CYS A 624 11.77 22.56 -21.11
CA CYS A 624 11.99 21.43 -20.23
C CYS A 624 10.96 21.31 -19.09
N ILE A 625 10.98 20.18 -18.37
CA ILE A 625 10.34 20.02 -17.07
C ILE A 625 11.36 19.36 -16.13
N GLY A 626 11.98 20.17 -15.27
CA GLY A 626 13.14 19.75 -14.48
C GLY A 626 14.35 19.37 -15.34
N PRO A 627 15.36 18.68 -14.77
CA PRO A 627 16.65 18.44 -15.43
C PRO A 627 16.64 17.32 -16.48
N THR A 628 15.65 16.42 -16.48
CA THR A 628 15.67 15.20 -17.31
C THR A 628 14.77 15.28 -18.55
N MET A 629 13.64 15.98 -18.49
CA MET A 629 12.68 16.08 -19.59
C MET A 629 12.96 17.34 -20.39
N VAL A 630 13.86 17.27 -21.37
CA VAL A 630 14.34 18.45 -22.12
C VAL A 630 14.05 18.26 -23.61
N VAL A 631 13.38 19.24 -24.23
CA VAL A 631 13.22 19.34 -25.69
C VAL A 631 14.61 19.63 -26.27
N ARG A 632 15.11 18.72 -27.13
CA ARG A 632 16.44 18.80 -27.74
C ARG A 632 16.40 18.91 -29.27
N GLU A 633 15.30 18.48 -29.86
CA GLU A 633 15.02 18.33 -31.28
C GLU A 633 13.52 18.63 -31.50
N ASP A 634 13.05 18.56 -32.74
CA ASP A 634 11.63 18.77 -33.08
C ASP A 634 10.75 17.65 -32.48
N HIS A 635 9.75 18.01 -31.69
CA HIS A 635 9.06 17.09 -30.78
C HIS A 635 7.53 17.28 -30.77
N ILE A 636 6.78 16.19 -30.89
CA ILE A 636 5.30 16.20 -30.91
C ILE A 636 4.73 16.28 -29.49
N LEU A 637 3.76 17.17 -29.28
CA LEU A 637 3.14 17.43 -27.97
C LEU A 637 1.86 16.61 -27.69
N GLY A 638 1.29 16.78 -26.50
CA GLY A 638 -0.03 16.29 -26.10
C GLY A 638 -0.05 14.84 -25.59
N HIS A 639 -0.79 14.62 -24.50
CA HIS A 639 -0.85 13.34 -23.79
C HIS A 639 -2.25 12.97 -23.26
N GLU A 640 -3.17 13.93 -23.15
CA GLU A 640 -4.55 13.72 -22.67
C GLU A 640 -5.50 13.30 -23.81
N SER A 641 -5.38 12.08 -24.37
CA SER A 641 -6.01 11.76 -25.67
C SER A 641 -6.96 10.57 -25.71
N ALA A 642 -7.92 10.62 -26.63
CA ALA A 642 -8.80 9.52 -26.99
C ALA A 642 -9.08 9.47 -28.49
N GLY A 643 -9.44 8.30 -28.99
CA GLY A 643 -9.56 8.02 -30.42
C GLY A 643 -10.28 6.73 -30.75
N GLN A 644 -10.25 6.36 -32.02
CA GLN A 644 -10.88 5.15 -32.56
C GLN A 644 -9.81 4.21 -33.12
N ILE A 645 -9.92 2.92 -32.81
CA ILE A 645 -9.06 1.90 -33.39
C ILE A 645 -9.34 1.78 -34.90
N LEU A 646 -8.32 2.00 -35.73
CA LEU A 646 -8.38 1.76 -37.18
C LEU A 646 -7.92 0.34 -37.52
N ALA A 647 -6.79 -0.09 -36.96
CA ALA A 647 -6.16 -1.38 -37.21
C ALA A 647 -5.66 -2.00 -35.90
N VAL A 648 -5.55 -3.32 -35.87
CA VAL A 648 -5.00 -4.09 -34.74
C VAL A 648 -4.00 -5.10 -35.28
N HIS A 649 -2.88 -5.31 -34.58
CA HIS A 649 -2.00 -6.42 -34.93
C HIS A 649 -2.72 -7.76 -34.66
N PRO A 650 -2.54 -8.82 -35.49
CA PRO A 650 -3.22 -10.11 -35.30
C PRO A 650 -3.06 -10.80 -33.93
N SER A 651 -2.07 -10.39 -33.12
CA SER A 651 -1.88 -10.88 -31.74
C SER A 651 -2.72 -10.14 -30.69
N VAL A 652 -3.46 -9.08 -31.06
CA VAL A 652 -4.34 -8.33 -30.16
C VAL A 652 -5.74 -8.95 -30.16
N THR A 653 -6.13 -9.53 -29.03
CA THR A 653 -7.45 -10.16 -28.84
C THR A 653 -8.43 -9.30 -28.03
N THR A 654 -7.97 -8.22 -27.42
CA THR A 654 -8.73 -7.38 -26.46
C THR A 654 -9.49 -6.22 -27.09
N LEU A 655 -9.10 -5.82 -28.31
CA LEU A 655 -9.62 -4.67 -29.05
C LEU A 655 -9.80 -5.03 -30.53
N LYS A 656 -10.65 -4.29 -31.23
CA LYS A 656 -10.87 -4.46 -32.68
C LYS A 656 -11.09 -3.11 -33.37
N PRO A 657 -10.95 -3.03 -34.72
CA PRO A 657 -11.32 -1.85 -35.49
C PRO A 657 -12.73 -1.33 -35.16
N GLY A 658 -12.86 0.00 -35.14
CA GLY A 658 -14.08 0.71 -34.79
C GLY A 658 -14.30 0.92 -33.29
N ASP A 659 -13.61 0.19 -32.39
CA ASP A 659 -13.71 0.44 -30.94
C ASP A 659 -13.16 1.83 -30.57
N ARG A 660 -13.83 2.51 -29.63
CA ARG A 660 -13.38 3.79 -29.07
C ARG A 660 -12.51 3.54 -27.83
N VAL A 661 -11.39 4.23 -27.72
CA VAL A 661 -10.42 4.07 -26.61
C VAL A 661 -9.95 5.42 -26.08
N ALA A 662 -9.65 5.48 -24.79
CA ALA A 662 -8.78 6.50 -24.21
C ALA A 662 -7.36 5.95 -24.07
N ILE A 663 -6.37 6.78 -24.31
CA ILE A 663 -4.97 6.39 -24.36
C ILE A 663 -4.34 6.65 -22.99
N GLU A 664 -3.72 5.63 -22.39
CA GLU A 664 -2.79 5.81 -21.28
C GLU A 664 -1.40 6.11 -21.84
N PRO A 665 -0.84 7.32 -21.64
CA PRO A 665 0.38 7.75 -22.33
C PRO A 665 1.67 7.19 -21.70
N ASN A 666 1.60 6.32 -20.68
CA ASN A 666 2.77 5.65 -20.10
C ASN A 666 2.92 4.26 -20.71
N ILE A 667 4.07 3.98 -21.34
CA ILE A 667 4.52 2.63 -21.68
C ILE A 667 5.70 2.31 -20.73
N PRO A 668 5.45 1.67 -19.58
CA PRO A 668 6.50 1.20 -18.67
C PRO A 668 7.12 -0.11 -19.16
N CYS A 669 8.39 -0.36 -18.85
CA CYS A 669 9.10 -1.58 -19.27
C CYS A 669 8.62 -2.91 -18.63
N MET A 670 7.65 -2.85 -17.71
CA MET A 670 7.08 -3.96 -16.91
C MET A 670 8.04 -4.83 -16.07
N ALA A 671 9.37 -4.77 -16.27
CA ALA A 671 10.35 -5.64 -15.62
C ALA A 671 11.05 -5.03 -14.38
N CYS A 672 11.08 -3.71 -14.22
CA CYS A 672 11.78 -3.07 -13.09
C CYS A 672 10.96 -3.09 -11.79
N GLU A 673 11.62 -2.94 -10.64
CA GLU A 673 10.99 -2.92 -9.30
C GLU A 673 9.72 -2.02 -9.23
N PRO A 674 9.71 -0.75 -9.68
CA PRO A 674 8.49 0.07 -9.68
C PRO A 674 7.30 -0.59 -10.39
N CYS A 675 7.51 -1.28 -11.51
CA CYS A 675 6.45 -1.98 -12.24
C CYS A 675 5.92 -3.17 -11.46
N LEU A 676 6.83 -4.04 -10.99
CA LEU A 676 6.51 -5.25 -10.24
C LEU A 676 5.79 -4.92 -8.92
N ASN A 677 6.15 -3.81 -8.27
CA ASN A 677 5.51 -3.28 -7.06
C ASN A 677 4.24 -2.44 -7.35
N GLY A 678 3.65 -2.53 -8.55
CA GLY A 678 2.40 -1.88 -8.93
C GLY A 678 2.46 -0.34 -9.05
N ARG A 679 3.65 0.24 -9.04
CA ARG A 679 3.97 1.68 -9.15
C ARG A 679 4.70 1.98 -10.47
N TYR A 680 4.20 1.43 -11.58
CA TYR A 680 4.82 1.57 -12.90
C TYR A 680 4.98 3.03 -13.37
N ASN A 681 4.27 3.97 -12.75
CA ASN A 681 4.46 5.41 -12.93
C ASN A 681 5.85 5.92 -12.54
N GLY A 682 6.58 5.18 -11.69
CA GLY A 682 7.97 5.42 -11.31
C GLY A 682 8.97 4.53 -12.06
N CYS A 683 8.58 3.87 -13.15
CA CYS A 683 9.49 3.11 -13.99
C CYS A 683 10.59 4.03 -14.56
N PRO A 684 11.89 3.70 -14.44
CA PRO A 684 12.96 4.53 -14.99
C PRO A 684 13.04 4.44 -16.51
N ASN A 685 12.57 3.33 -17.09
CA ASN A 685 12.53 3.06 -18.52
C ASN A 685 11.10 3.25 -19.04
N VAL A 686 10.44 4.36 -18.66
CA VAL A 686 9.08 4.68 -19.10
C VAL A 686 9.11 5.56 -20.35
N GLU A 687 8.55 5.05 -21.43
CA GLU A 687 8.23 5.87 -22.59
C GLU A 687 6.91 6.59 -22.28
N PHE A 688 6.96 7.90 -22.06
CA PHE A 688 5.77 8.71 -21.85
C PHE A 688 5.55 9.60 -23.07
N LEU A 689 4.48 9.37 -23.82
CA LEU A 689 4.19 10.12 -25.04
C LEU A 689 4.05 11.62 -24.70
N SER A 690 4.72 12.47 -25.47
CA SER A 690 4.92 13.92 -25.24
C SER A 690 5.98 14.29 -24.20
N THR A 691 6.59 13.36 -23.47
CA THR A 691 7.85 13.63 -22.74
C THR A 691 9.03 13.40 -23.70
N PRO A 692 9.87 14.40 -24.01
CA PRO A 692 11.02 14.21 -24.90
C PRO A 692 11.93 13.06 -24.45
N PRO A 693 12.38 12.18 -25.37
CA PRO A 693 12.25 12.24 -26.83
C PRO A 693 11.01 11.50 -27.42
N VAL A 694 10.04 11.08 -26.61
CA VAL A 694 8.94 10.20 -27.05
C VAL A 694 7.79 11.01 -27.67
N PRO A 695 7.45 10.85 -28.96
CA PRO A 695 6.44 11.67 -29.64
C PRO A 695 5.05 11.57 -29.00
N GLY A 696 4.40 12.72 -28.85
CA GLY A 696 3.06 12.87 -28.26
C GLY A 696 1.89 12.35 -29.08
N LEU A 697 0.71 12.84 -28.72
CA LEU A 697 -0.60 12.40 -29.20
C LEU A 697 -1.40 13.52 -29.90
N LEU A 698 -0.87 14.74 -30.00
CA LEU A 698 -1.38 15.74 -30.95
C LEU A 698 -0.90 15.41 -32.37
N ARG A 699 -1.45 14.33 -32.93
CA ARG A 699 -1.28 13.90 -34.32
C ARG A 699 -2.49 13.09 -34.78
N ARG A 700 -2.81 13.08 -36.07
CA ARG A 700 -4.02 12.38 -36.60
C ARG A 700 -4.03 10.88 -36.27
N TYR A 701 -2.86 10.23 -36.29
CA TYR A 701 -2.71 8.78 -36.09
C TYR A 701 -1.61 8.43 -35.09
N VAL A 702 -1.72 7.29 -34.41
CA VAL A 702 -0.68 6.74 -33.52
C VAL A 702 -0.76 5.21 -33.49
N ASN A 703 0.38 4.52 -33.52
CA ASN A 703 0.48 3.12 -33.09
C ASN A 703 0.82 3.09 -31.60
N HIS A 704 0.03 2.38 -30.79
CA HIS A 704 0.21 2.30 -29.33
C HIS A 704 -0.06 0.86 -28.84
N PRO A 705 0.56 0.38 -27.75
CA PRO A 705 0.28 -0.95 -27.22
C PRO A 705 -1.17 -1.10 -26.75
N ALA A 706 -1.84 -2.18 -27.17
CA ALA A 706 -3.25 -2.45 -26.89
C ALA A 706 -3.60 -2.45 -25.39
N VAL A 707 -2.65 -2.87 -24.55
CA VAL A 707 -2.79 -2.92 -23.08
C VAL A 707 -2.92 -1.54 -22.42
N TRP A 708 -2.48 -0.48 -23.09
CA TRP A 708 -2.59 0.92 -22.65
C TRP A 708 -3.73 1.68 -23.35
N CYS A 709 -4.62 0.96 -24.04
CA CYS A 709 -5.76 1.50 -24.78
C CYS A 709 -7.08 1.14 -24.08
N HIS A 710 -7.57 2.03 -23.21
CA HIS A 710 -8.72 1.76 -22.35
C HIS A 710 -10.05 1.98 -23.08
N LYS A 711 -10.76 0.90 -23.38
CA LYS A 711 -12.03 0.93 -24.14
C LYS A 711 -13.11 1.78 -23.45
N LEU A 712 -13.70 2.69 -24.22
CA LEU A 712 -14.75 3.59 -23.77
C LEU A 712 -16.15 2.94 -23.86
N PRO A 713 -16.98 3.04 -22.81
CA PRO A 713 -18.40 2.70 -22.86
C PRO A 713 -19.18 3.51 -23.91
N ASP A 714 -20.34 3.00 -24.33
CA ASP A 714 -21.17 3.64 -25.36
C ASP A 714 -21.63 5.06 -24.98
N ASN A 715 -21.83 5.32 -23.70
CA ASN A 715 -22.24 6.63 -23.17
C ASN A 715 -21.09 7.63 -22.92
N LEU A 716 -19.83 7.26 -23.18
CA LEU A 716 -18.67 8.17 -23.10
C LEU A 716 -18.10 8.44 -24.50
N ASP A 717 -17.99 9.71 -24.86
CA ASP A 717 -17.37 10.18 -26.11
C ASP A 717 -15.86 10.45 -25.96
N TYR A 718 -15.22 10.91 -27.04
CA TYR A 718 -13.78 11.17 -27.06
C TYR A 718 -13.37 12.33 -26.13
N GLU A 719 -14.25 13.29 -25.81
CA GLU A 719 -13.92 14.35 -24.83
C GLU A 719 -13.85 13.79 -23.42
N HIS A 720 -14.81 12.95 -23.02
CA HIS A 720 -14.71 12.19 -21.77
C HIS A 720 -13.44 11.33 -21.75
N GLY A 721 -13.11 10.72 -22.90
CA GLY A 721 -11.91 9.91 -23.07
C GLY A 721 -10.61 10.68 -22.81
N ALA A 722 -10.44 11.85 -23.43
CA ALA A 722 -9.31 12.75 -23.21
C ALA A 722 -9.20 13.16 -21.72
N LEU A 723 -10.33 13.49 -21.10
CA LEU A 723 -10.41 13.90 -19.69
C LEU A 723 -10.11 12.77 -18.68
N LEU A 724 -9.97 11.51 -19.10
CA LEU A 724 -9.54 10.41 -18.22
C LEU A 724 -8.09 10.51 -17.75
N GLU A 725 -7.24 11.25 -18.49
CA GLU A 725 -5.85 11.52 -18.09
C GLU A 725 -5.81 12.44 -16.86
N PRO A 726 -6.34 13.69 -16.90
CA PRO A 726 -6.28 14.58 -15.73
C PRO A 726 -7.19 14.10 -14.58
N LEU A 727 -8.24 13.32 -14.88
CA LEU A 727 -8.99 12.60 -13.85
C LEU A 727 -8.15 11.49 -13.18
N SER A 728 -7.29 10.80 -13.93
CA SER A 728 -6.34 9.85 -13.36
C SER A 728 -5.31 10.52 -12.46
N VAL A 729 -4.88 11.76 -12.78
CA VAL A 729 -4.03 12.57 -11.88
C VAL A 729 -4.75 12.77 -10.54
N ALA A 730 -5.96 13.34 -10.55
CA ALA A 730 -6.71 13.59 -9.32
C ALA A 730 -6.99 12.31 -8.50
N LEU A 731 -7.40 11.21 -9.16
CA LEU A 731 -7.72 9.94 -8.49
C LEU A 731 -6.49 9.26 -7.88
N ALA A 732 -5.32 9.36 -8.50
CA ALA A 732 -4.07 8.90 -7.91
C ALA A 732 -3.67 9.76 -6.70
N GLY A 733 -3.95 11.07 -6.76
CA GLY A 733 -3.77 12.01 -5.65
C GLY A 733 -4.61 11.63 -4.43
N ILE A 734 -5.94 11.56 -4.56
CA ILE A 734 -6.88 11.13 -3.50
C ILE A 734 -6.40 9.84 -2.83
N LYS A 735 -6.07 8.82 -3.65
CA LYS A 735 -5.67 7.48 -3.18
C LYS A 735 -4.38 7.54 -2.35
N ARG A 736 -3.42 8.39 -2.71
CA ARG A 736 -2.13 8.54 -1.99
C ARG A 736 -2.23 9.52 -0.81
N ALA A 737 -3.14 10.48 -0.86
CA ALA A 737 -3.48 11.37 0.25
C ALA A 737 -4.29 10.68 1.36
N ASN A 738 -4.93 9.53 1.06
CA ASN A 738 -5.75 8.74 1.99
C ASN A 738 -7.00 9.47 2.52
N ILE A 739 -7.60 10.28 1.66
CA ILE A 739 -8.87 10.99 1.91
C ILE A 739 -10.01 10.00 2.18
N LYS A 740 -10.88 10.35 3.14
CA LYS A 740 -12.06 9.58 3.56
C LYS A 740 -13.33 10.46 3.51
N LEU A 741 -14.48 9.78 3.54
CA LEU A 741 -15.79 10.39 3.79
C LEU A 741 -15.75 11.19 5.11
N GLY A 742 -16.11 12.46 5.05
CA GLY A 742 -16.13 13.36 6.21
C GLY A 742 -14.77 13.98 6.60
N ASP A 743 -13.73 13.85 5.78
CA ASP A 743 -12.52 14.66 5.97
C ASP A 743 -12.78 16.12 5.53
N SER A 744 -12.42 17.09 6.38
CA SER A 744 -12.23 18.50 5.97
C SER A 744 -11.05 18.58 5.00
N VAL A 745 -11.26 19.14 3.80
CA VAL A 745 -10.24 19.18 2.74
C VAL A 745 -10.12 20.57 2.11
N MET A 746 -8.88 20.97 1.88
CA MET A 746 -8.52 22.18 1.15
C MET A 746 -7.87 21.81 -0.18
N VAL A 747 -8.24 22.49 -1.27
CA VAL A 747 -7.58 22.37 -2.59
C VAL A 747 -6.95 23.70 -2.93
N CYS A 748 -5.66 23.71 -3.26
CA CYS A 748 -4.91 24.92 -3.59
C CYS A 748 -4.73 25.00 -5.11
N GLY A 749 -5.23 26.08 -5.71
CA GLY A 749 -5.37 26.26 -7.15
C GLY A 749 -6.75 25.84 -7.68
N ALA A 750 -7.33 26.68 -8.53
CA ALA A 750 -8.58 26.45 -9.26
C ALA A 750 -8.36 26.41 -10.80
N GLY A 751 -7.14 26.05 -11.24
CA GLY A 751 -6.90 25.55 -12.59
C GLY A 751 -7.46 24.12 -12.80
N PRO A 752 -7.31 23.51 -13.99
CA PRO A 752 -7.96 22.24 -14.34
C PRO A 752 -7.73 21.10 -13.34
N ILE A 753 -6.48 20.86 -12.92
CA ILE A 753 -6.15 19.80 -11.95
C ILE A 753 -6.78 20.07 -10.58
N GLY A 754 -6.81 21.33 -10.14
CA GLY A 754 -7.47 21.74 -8.89
C GLY A 754 -8.99 21.58 -8.94
N LEU A 755 -9.63 22.00 -10.03
CA LEU A 755 -11.06 21.82 -10.25
C LEU A 755 -11.45 20.33 -10.29
N ILE A 756 -10.73 19.51 -11.07
CA ILE A 756 -10.96 18.06 -11.13
C ILE A 756 -10.73 17.43 -9.75
N THR A 757 -9.70 17.85 -9.02
CA THR A 757 -9.42 17.38 -7.64
C THR A 757 -10.54 17.78 -6.67
N ALA A 758 -11.11 18.98 -6.79
CA ALA A 758 -12.22 19.42 -5.95
C ALA A 758 -13.52 18.65 -6.27
N ILE A 759 -13.85 18.42 -7.55
CA ILE A 759 -14.97 17.53 -7.96
C ILE A 759 -14.77 16.13 -7.36
N CYS A 760 -13.55 15.60 -7.48
CA CYS A 760 -13.13 14.32 -6.90
C CYS A 760 -13.26 14.25 -5.37
N CYS A 761 -12.88 15.31 -4.64
CA CYS A 761 -13.03 15.38 -3.19
C CYS A 761 -14.51 15.47 -2.78
N ARG A 762 -15.31 16.25 -3.51
CA ARG A 762 -16.77 16.32 -3.29
C ARG A 762 -17.43 14.96 -3.55
N ALA A 763 -17.01 14.23 -4.58
CA ALA A 763 -17.48 12.86 -4.87
C ALA A 763 -16.99 11.81 -3.85
N ALA A 764 -15.87 12.05 -3.16
CA ALA A 764 -15.40 11.25 -2.03
C ALA A 764 -16.13 11.58 -0.71
N GLY A 765 -16.94 12.64 -0.67
CA GLY A 765 -17.69 13.07 0.50
C GLY A 765 -16.87 13.88 1.51
N CYS A 766 -15.86 14.63 1.07
CA CYS A 766 -15.17 15.61 1.92
C CYS A 766 -16.12 16.75 2.31
N GLU A 767 -16.11 17.17 3.57
CA GLU A 767 -16.85 18.33 4.09
C GLU A 767 -16.18 18.81 5.41
N PRO A 768 -15.95 20.12 5.60
CA PRO A 768 -16.01 21.18 4.59
C PRO A 768 -14.99 20.99 3.46
N LEU A 769 -15.33 21.47 2.26
CA LEU A 769 -14.43 21.49 1.10
C LEU A 769 -14.12 22.93 0.70
N ILE A 770 -12.85 23.32 0.79
CA ILE A 770 -12.36 24.65 0.43
C ILE A 770 -11.54 24.58 -0.87
N ILE A 771 -11.68 25.55 -1.76
CA ILE A 771 -10.77 25.76 -2.90
C ILE A 771 -10.20 27.19 -2.90
N THR A 772 -8.93 27.34 -3.25
CA THR A 772 -8.22 28.63 -3.20
C THR A 772 -7.55 28.95 -4.54
N ASP A 773 -7.49 30.23 -4.92
CA ASP A 773 -6.74 30.71 -6.10
C ASP A 773 -6.43 32.22 -5.95
N ILE A 774 -5.50 32.73 -6.76
CA ILE A 774 -5.26 34.16 -6.96
C ILE A 774 -6.26 34.78 -7.95
N ASP A 775 -6.97 33.98 -8.75
CA ASP A 775 -7.93 34.42 -9.75
C ASP A 775 -9.38 34.31 -9.25
N GLU A 776 -10.14 35.41 -9.31
CA GLU A 776 -11.54 35.45 -8.87
C GLU A 776 -12.52 34.84 -9.89
N GLY A 777 -12.18 34.86 -11.18
CA GLY A 777 -12.96 34.20 -12.23
C GLY A 777 -12.90 32.68 -12.09
N ARG A 778 -11.73 32.12 -11.80
CA ARG A 778 -11.55 30.69 -11.51
C ARG A 778 -12.26 30.26 -10.24
N LEU A 779 -12.26 31.09 -9.18
CA LEU A 779 -13.04 30.82 -7.97
C LEU A 779 -14.55 30.89 -8.23
N ALA A 780 -15.05 31.90 -8.97
CA ALA A 780 -16.45 31.97 -9.36
C ALA A 780 -16.88 30.77 -10.23
N PHE A 781 -15.99 30.31 -11.12
CA PHE A 781 -16.19 29.08 -11.89
C PHE A 781 -16.22 27.84 -10.97
N ALA A 782 -15.30 27.74 -10.00
CA ALA A 782 -15.26 26.62 -9.05
C ALA A 782 -16.54 26.52 -8.20
N ALA A 783 -17.03 27.65 -7.69
CA ALA A 783 -18.29 27.73 -6.94
C ALA A 783 -19.51 27.26 -7.75
N LYS A 784 -19.48 27.44 -9.08
CA LYS A 784 -20.51 26.93 -10.01
C LYS A 784 -20.31 25.44 -10.32
N ALA A 785 -19.06 25.01 -10.53
CA ALA A 785 -18.72 23.68 -11.05
C ALA A 785 -18.67 22.57 -9.98
N VAL A 786 -18.41 22.93 -8.72
CA VAL A 786 -18.26 21.99 -7.59
C VAL A 786 -19.33 22.30 -6.53
N PRO A 787 -20.40 21.50 -6.43
CA PRO A 787 -21.48 21.74 -5.47
C PRO A 787 -20.96 21.91 -4.03
N GLY A 788 -21.36 23.01 -3.38
CA GLY A 788 -21.01 23.30 -2.00
C GLY A 788 -19.52 23.52 -1.73
N VAL A 789 -18.68 23.84 -2.72
CA VAL A 789 -17.29 24.26 -2.44
C VAL A 789 -17.28 25.68 -1.86
N LYS A 790 -16.46 25.89 -0.83
CA LYS A 790 -16.18 27.22 -0.26
C LYS A 790 -14.94 27.82 -0.94
N THR A 791 -15.04 29.04 -1.45
CA THR A 791 -13.96 29.67 -2.23
C THR A 791 -13.18 30.70 -1.42
N LEU A 792 -11.84 30.62 -1.40
CA LEU A 792 -10.98 31.62 -0.73
C LEU A 792 -9.98 32.26 -1.69
N LYS A 793 -10.09 33.59 -1.86
CA LYS A 793 -9.14 34.40 -2.61
C LYS A 793 -7.80 34.52 -1.85
N VAL A 794 -6.73 34.01 -2.44
CA VAL A 794 -5.35 34.15 -1.97
C VAL A 794 -4.88 35.59 -2.17
N GLN A 795 -4.23 36.18 -1.17
CA GLN A 795 -3.63 37.52 -1.29
C GLN A 795 -2.11 37.41 -1.52
N ILE A 796 -1.58 38.09 -2.54
CA ILE A 796 -0.16 38.01 -2.89
C ILE A 796 0.68 38.74 -1.83
N GLY A 797 1.62 38.03 -1.20
CA GLY A 797 2.43 38.56 -0.10
C GLY A 797 1.80 38.40 1.30
N GLU A 798 0.64 37.73 1.39
CA GLU A 798 0.04 37.33 2.67
C GLU A 798 0.95 36.33 3.41
N LYS A 799 0.97 36.42 4.74
CA LYS A 799 1.75 35.48 5.56
C LYS A 799 1.01 34.14 5.70
N PRO A 800 1.71 32.99 5.67
CA PRO A 800 1.08 31.67 5.77
C PRO A 800 0.15 31.48 6.97
N GLU A 801 0.48 32.08 8.12
CA GLU A 801 -0.29 31.95 9.37
C GLU A 801 -1.56 32.83 9.37
N VAL A 802 -1.62 33.86 8.52
CA VAL A 802 -2.81 34.70 8.31
C VAL A 802 -3.74 34.03 7.31
N PHE A 803 -3.17 33.52 6.22
CA PHE A 803 -3.89 32.71 5.24
C PHE A 803 -4.54 31.47 5.87
N ALA A 804 -3.80 30.73 6.69
CA ALA A 804 -4.31 29.56 7.39
C ALA A 804 -5.51 29.86 8.30
N LYS A 805 -5.49 30.99 9.03
CA LYS A 805 -6.65 31.44 9.83
C LYS A 805 -7.89 31.65 8.97
N ARG A 806 -7.74 32.31 7.82
CA ARG A 806 -8.85 32.52 6.88
C ARG A 806 -9.39 31.23 6.26
N VAL A 807 -8.54 30.20 6.10
CA VAL A 807 -8.99 28.84 5.71
C VAL A 807 -9.82 28.21 6.83
N VAL A 808 -9.33 28.24 8.08
CA VAL A 808 -10.02 27.67 9.26
C VAL A 808 -11.32 28.40 9.59
N GLU A 809 -11.34 29.74 9.48
CA GLU A 809 -12.54 30.58 9.63
C GLU A 809 -13.61 30.21 8.58
N LEU A 810 -13.21 30.03 7.32
CA LEU A 810 -14.11 29.59 6.25
C LEU A 810 -14.56 28.13 6.43
N ALA A 811 -13.72 27.30 7.05
CA ALA A 811 -14.03 25.93 7.48
C ALA A 811 -14.83 25.86 8.79
N GLU A 812 -15.35 26.99 9.31
CA GLU A 812 -16.17 27.07 10.54
C GLU A 812 -15.46 26.57 11.82
N GLY A 813 -14.12 26.51 11.79
CA GLY A 813 -13.26 26.07 12.90
C GLY A 813 -12.46 24.79 12.62
N ASP A 814 -12.82 24.02 11.58
CA ASP A 814 -12.13 22.76 11.26
C ASP A 814 -10.82 22.99 10.48
N GLU A 815 -9.68 22.70 11.10
CA GLU A 815 -8.41 22.57 10.39
C GLU A 815 -8.46 21.41 9.36
N PRO A 816 -8.18 21.64 8.06
CA PRO A 816 -8.19 20.59 7.04
C PRO A 816 -7.35 19.36 7.41
N ALA A 817 -7.93 18.18 7.22
CA ALA A 817 -7.24 16.90 7.35
C ALA A 817 -6.20 16.70 6.24
N VAL A 818 -6.54 17.17 5.04
CA VAL A 818 -5.72 17.08 3.83
C VAL A 818 -5.76 18.42 3.10
N ALA A 819 -4.59 18.90 2.67
CA ALA A 819 -4.48 19.95 1.65
C ALA A 819 -3.93 19.34 0.35
N MET A 820 -4.72 19.43 -0.73
CA MET A 820 -4.35 19.00 -2.08
C MET A 820 -3.75 20.20 -2.82
N GLU A 821 -2.43 20.25 -2.94
CA GLU A 821 -1.72 21.38 -3.52
C GLU A 821 -1.55 21.19 -5.04
N CYS A 822 -2.20 22.03 -5.85
CA CYS A 822 -2.26 21.91 -7.30
C CYS A 822 -1.64 23.12 -8.02
N THR A 823 -0.76 23.90 -7.37
CA THR A 823 -0.09 25.09 -7.97
C THR A 823 1.42 24.93 -8.13
N GLY A 824 2.08 24.13 -7.28
CA GLY A 824 3.54 24.06 -7.22
C GLY A 824 4.23 25.30 -6.65
N VAL A 825 3.48 26.29 -6.15
CA VAL A 825 4.01 27.58 -5.70
C VAL A 825 4.41 27.52 -4.22
N GLU A 826 5.66 27.89 -3.92
CA GLU A 826 6.26 27.92 -2.57
C GLU A 826 5.33 28.51 -1.49
N SER A 827 4.74 29.68 -1.74
CA SER A 827 3.83 30.34 -0.78
C SER A 827 2.49 29.63 -0.61
N SER A 828 2.02 28.91 -1.64
CA SER A 828 0.80 28.08 -1.55
C SER A 828 1.08 26.85 -0.70
N ILE A 829 2.20 26.17 -0.93
CA ILE A 829 2.68 25.03 -0.14
C ILE A 829 2.89 25.44 1.33
N ALA A 830 3.52 26.58 1.59
CA ALA A 830 3.69 27.11 2.95
C ALA A 830 2.35 27.45 3.62
N GLY A 831 1.38 28.00 2.88
CA GLY A 831 0.01 28.24 3.35
C GLY A 831 -0.72 26.94 3.70
N ALA A 832 -0.62 25.92 2.84
CA ALA A 832 -1.19 24.60 3.06
C ALA A 832 -0.64 23.93 4.34
N ILE A 833 0.69 23.95 4.54
CA ILE A 833 1.35 23.41 5.74
C ILE A 833 0.85 24.10 7.02
N ASN A 834 0.59 25.40 6.98
CA ASN A 834 0.04 26.12 8.13
C ASN A 834 -1.44 25.83 8.37
N SER A 835 -2.19 25.52 7.31
CA SER A 835 -3.65 25.29 7.35
C SER A 835 -4.02 23.90 7.85
N VAL A 836 -3.30 22.85 7.45
CA VAL A 836 -3.66 21.47 7.83
C VAL A 836 -3.54 21.22 9.33
N LYS A 837 -4.37 20.32 9.87
CA LYS A 837 -4.40 19.94 11.28
C LYS A 837 -3.13 19.21 11.75
N PHE A 838 -2.99 19.04 13.05
CA PHE A 838 -1.95 18.15 13.62
C PHE A 838 -2.09 16.72 13.05
N GLY A 839 -1.01 16.14 12.53
CA GLY A 839 -1.03 14.87 11.81
C GLY A 839 -1.69 14.93 10.42
N GLY A 840 -1.91 16.13 9.89
CA GLY A 840 -2.51 16.37 8.58
C GLY A 840 -1.55 16.08 7.42
N THR A 841 -2.09 15.88 6.22
CA THR A 841 -1.29 15.65 5.00
C THR A 841 -1.32 16.85 4.06
N VAL A 842 -0.17 17.32 3.61
CA VAL A 842 -0.05 18.22 2.45
C VAL A 842 0.40 17.39 1.26
N PHE A 843 -0.48 17.25 0.28
CA PHE A 843 -0.30 16.39 -0.88
C PHE A 843 -0.10 17.22 -2.15
N ILE A 844 1.13 17.28 -2.63
CA ILE A 844 1.56 18.15 -3.73
C ILE A 844 1.41 17.40 -5.07
N ILE A 845 0.50 17.90 -5.91
CA ILE A 845 0.29 17.52 -7.30
C ILE A 845 0.92 18.54 -8.26
N GLY A 846 0.90 19.83 -7.89
CA GLY A 846 1.47 20.91 -8.69
C GLY A 846 2.99 20.82 -8.83
N VAL A 847 3.50 21.15 -10.01
CA VAL A 847 4.93 21.22 -10.32
C VAL A 847 5.35 22.70 -10.35
N GLY A 848 6.53 23.01 -9.81
CA GLY A 848 7.02 24.38 -9.65
C GLY A 848 8.50 24.51 -9.93
N LYS A 849 9.21 25.25 -9.07
CA LYS A 849 10.68 25.38 -9.13
C LYS A 849 11.37 24.10 -8.66
N ASP A 850 12.61 23.91 -9.13
CA ASP A 850 13.51 22.83 -8.68
C ASP A 850 13.72 22.85 -7.14
N GLU A 851 13.79 24.05 -6.56
CA GLU A 851 13.94 24.27 -5.12
C GLU A 851 12.86 25.23 -4.57
N ILE A 852 12.38 24.95 -3.36
CA ILE A 852 11.43 25.78 -2.60
C ILE A 852 11.78 25.83 -1.11
N LYS A 853 11.48 26.95 -0.45
CA LYS A 853 11.64 27.12 1.00
C LYS A 853 10.44 26.57 1.76
N LEU A 854 10.62 25.45 2.44
CA LEU A 854 9.61 24.85 3.31
C LEU A 854 9.67 25.44 4.74
N PRO A 855 8.53 25.74 5.39
CA PRO A 855 8.47 26.11 6.81
C PRO A 855 8.69 24.87 7.71
N PHE A 856 9.91 24.32 7.68
CA PHE A 856 10.28 23.03 8.28
C PHE A 856 9.81 22.85 9.74
N MET A 857 10.00 23.86 10.59
CA MET A 857 9.57 23.78 11.99
C MET A 857 8.06 23.63 12.14
N GLN A 858 7.26 24.24 11.25
CA GLN A 858 5.81 24.09 11.25
C GLN A 858 5.39 22.68 10.85
N CYS A 859 6.07 22.08 9.86
CA CYS A 859 5.88 20.67 9.53
C CYS A 859 6.18 19.76 10.73
N SER A 860 7.30 20.04 11.41
CA SER A 860 7.79 19.24 12.54
C SER A 860 6.85 19.31 13.76
N VAL A 861 6.41 20.50 14.18
CA VAL A 861 5.58 20.65 15.40
C VAL A 861 4.10 20.31 15.19
N LYS A 862 3.61 20.22 13.95
CA LYS A 862 2.27 19.73 13.62
C LYS A 862 2.25 18.31 13.02
N GLU A 863 3.38 17.59 13.03
CA GLU A 863 3.54 16.25 12.42
C GLU A 863 2.96 16.17 10.99
N VAL A 864 3.28 17.16 10.13
CA VAL A 864 2.69 17.28 8.80
C VAL A 864 3.33 16.31 7.80
N ASP A 865 2.50 15.43 7.25
CA ASP A 865 2.85 14.47 6.22
C ASP A 865 2.97 15.18 4.86
N LEU A 866 4.20 15.53 4.43
CA LEU A 866 4.47 16.08 3.10
C LEU A 866 4.64 14.96 2.08
N LYS A 867 3.77 14.92 1.06
CA LYS A 867 3.74 13.87 0.04
C LYS A 867 3.66 14.48 -1.35
N LEU A 868 4.40 13.94 -2.31
CA LEU A 868 4.38 14.39 -3.71
C LEU A 868 3.72 13.35 -4.62
N GLN A 869 3.24 13.80 -5.78
CA GLN A 869 2.74 12.98 -6.87
C GLN A 869 3.66 13.05 -8.10
N TYR A 870 3.74 11.94 -8.83
CA TYR A 870 4.32 11.89 -10.16
C TYR A 870 3.44 11.00 -11.02
N ARG A 871 2.74 11.62 -12.00
CA ARG A 871 1.76 10.95 -12.87
C ARG A 871 0.75 10.13 -12.04
N TYR A 872 0.43 8.91 -12.42
CA TYR A 872 -0.67 8.08 -11.90
C TYR A 872 -0.40 6.60 -12.23
N CYS A 873 -1.07 5.67 -11.55
CA CYS A 873 -1.02 4.25 -11.90
C CYS A 873 -2.32 3.54 -11.51
N ASN A 874 -2.76 2.58 -12.34
CA ASN A 874 -3.94 1.73 -12.08
C ASN A 874 -5.26 2.54 -11.88
N THR A 875 -5.46 3.62 -12.64
CA THR A 875 -6.53 4.60 -12.45
C THR A 875 -7.66 4.56 -13.49
N TRP A 876 -7.40 4.41 -14.79
CA TRP A 876 -8.41 4.49 -15.86
C TRP A 876 -9.62 3.58 -15.67
N PRO A 877 -9.49 2.29 -15.27
CA PRO A 877 -10.67 1.46 -15.02
C PRO A 877 -11.58 2.00 -13.91
N ARG A 878 -11.03 2.76 -12.95
CA ARG A 878 -11.81 3.49 -11.92
C ARG A 878 -12.38 4.79 -12.49
N ALA A 879 -11.58 5.58 -13.19
CA ALA A 879 -11.97 6.84 -13.80
C ALA A 879 -13.16 6.65 -14.79
N ILE A 880 -13.06 5.64 -15.66
CA ILE A 880 -14.12 5.25 -16.60
C ILE A 880 -15.42 4.90 -15.87
N ARG A 881 -15.36 4.19 -14.72
CA ARG A 881 -16.57 3.88 -13.95
C ARG A 881 -17.23 5.13 -13.36
N LEU A 882 -16.44 6.10 -12.87
CA LEU A 882 -16.94 7.33 -12.26
C LEU A 882 -17.60 8.27 -13.27
N LEU A 883 -17.02 8.39 -14.48
CA LEU A 883 -17.67 9.09 -15.60
C LEU A 883 -18.89 8.31 -16.11
N LYS A 884 -18.77 6.99 -16.31
CA LYS A 884 -19.86 6.14 -16.82
C LYS A 884 -21.12 6.22 -15.95
N SER A 885 -20.97 6.30 -14.62
CA SER A 885 -22.08 6.38 -13.67
C SER A 885 -22.61 7.80 -13.44
N GLY A 886 -22.01 8.83 -14.05
CA GLY A 886 -22.35 10.24 -13.80
C GLY A 886 -22.06 10.70 -12.36
N LEU A 887 -21.18 10.00 -11.62
CA LEU A 887 -20.76 10.44 -10.27
C LEU A 887 -19.72 11.57 -10.35
N ILE A 888 -19.04 11.67 -11.49
CA ILE A 888 -18.18 12.79 -11.86
C ILE A 888 -18.57 13.21 -13.28
N ASP A 889 -18.82 14.51 -13.50
CA ASP A 889 -18.89 15.13 -14.83
C ASP A 889 -17.81 16.21 -14.93
N LEU A 890 -17.02 16.12 -16.00
CA LEU A 890 -15.92 17.04 -16.32
C LEU A 890 -16.17 17.84 -17.61
N LYS A 891 -17.26 17.60 -18.36
CA LYS A 891 -17.52 18.30 -19.63
C LYS A 891 -17.62 19.81 -19.48
N GLN A 892 -18.17 20.27 -18.36
CA GLN A 892 -18.24 21.69 -18.00
C GLN A 892 -16.87 22.39 -17.96
N LEU A 893 -15.76 21.65 -17.80
CA LEU A 893 -14.40 22.20 -17.79
C LEU A 893 -13.86 22.51 -19.20
N VAL A 894 -14.44 21.91 -20.25
CA VAL A 894 -14.02 22.10 -21.64
C VAL A 894 -14.60 23.40 -22.19
N THR A 895 -13.88 24.48 -21.91
CA THR A 895 -14.22 25.86 -22.29
C THR A 895 -14.09 26.15 -23.78
N HIS A 896 -13.06 25.60 -24.43
CA HIS A 896 -12.71 25.90 -25.82
C HIS A 896 -12.43 24.61 -26.60
N ARG A 897 -12.78 24.62 -27.89
CA ARG A 897 -12.61 23.51 -28.85
C ARG A 897 -12.06 24.09 -30.14
N PHE A 898 -11.08 23.41 -30.72
CA PHE A 898 -10.39 23.79 -31.95
C PHE A 898 -10.19 22.56 -32.84
N SER A 899 -10.03 22.75 -34.16
CA SER A 899 -9.56 21.66 -35.02
C SER A 899 -8.06 21.39 -34.77
N LEU A 900 -7.52 20.30 -35.33
CA LEU A 900 -6.07 20.07 -35.37
C LEU A 900 -5.35 21.15 -36.19
N ASP A 901 -5.98 21.64 -37.25
CA ASP A 901 -5.44 22.66 -38.16
C ASP A 901 -5.35 24.04 -37.45
N ASP A 902 -6.26 24.31 -36.50
CA ASP A 902 -6.26 25.49 -35.62
C ASP A 902 -5.36 25.34 -34.36
N ALA A 903 -4.59 24.25 -34.23
CA ALA A 903 -3.89 23.92 -32.97
C ALA A 903 -2.98 25.04 -32.44
N ILE A 904 -2.35 25.82 -33.33
CA ILE A 904 -1.49 26.95 -32.93
C ILE A 904 -2.30 28.01 -32.17
N ASP A 905 -3.55 28.27 -32.55
CA ASP A 905 -4.44 29.21 -31.87
C ASP A 905 -5.10 28.59 -30.62
N ALA A 906 -5.27 27.27 -30.59
CA ALA A 906 -5.63 26.54 -29.37
C ALA A 906 -4.56 26.68 -28.27
N PHE A 907 -3.28 26.55 -28.64
CA PHE A 907 -2.15 26.76 -27.73
C PHE A 907 -2.04 28.21 -27.26
N LYS A 908 -2.17 29.20 -28.17
CA LYS A 908 -2.26 30.62 -27.77
C LYS A 908 -3.40 30.85 -26.76
N THR A 909 -4.56 30.25 -27.00
CA THR A 909 -5.75 30.37 -26.14
C THR A 909 -5.53 29.77 -24.75
N ALA A 910 -4.82 28.65 -24.65
CA ALA A 910 -4.38 28.05 -23.38
C ALA A 910 -3.25 28.86 -22.69
N SER A 911 -2.45 29.61 -23.45
CA SER A 911 -1.35 30.44 -22.93
C SER A 911 -1.75 31.85 -22.46
N ASP A 912 -2.83 32.46 -22.94
CA ASP A 912 -3.28 33.77 -22.41
C ASP A 912 -4.33 33.56 -21.29
N PRO A 913 -4.02 33.87 -20.01
CA PRO A 913 -4.97 33.72 -18.92
C PRO A 913 -6.22 34.62 -19.05
N LYS A 914 -6.19 35.64 -19.92
CA LYS A 914 -7.35 36.53 -20.18
C LYS A 914 -8.48 35.87 -20.97
N THR A 915 -8.24 34.73 -21.61
CA THR A 915 -9.27 34.02 -22.41
C THR A 915 -10.36 33.41 -21.53
N GLY A 916 -10.12 33.28 -20.22
CA GLY A 916 -10.99 32.52 -19.33
C GLY A 916 -10.99 31.01 -19.61
N ALA A 917 -10.02 30.51 -20.39
CA ALA A 917 -9.87 29.07 -20.63
C ALA A 917 -9.65 28.31 -19.32
N ILE A 918 -10.28 27.14 -19.20
CA ILE A 918 -10.01 26.15 -18.15
C ILE A 918 -9.32 24.96 -18.82
N LYS A 919 -10.07 24.07 -19.48
CA LYS A 919 -9.54 23.08 -20.42
C LYS A 919 -9.83 23.52 -21.86
N VAL A 920 -8.83 23.36 -22.71
CA VAL A 920 -8.90 23.49 -24.17
C VAL A 920 -8.74 22.09 -24.76
N ILE A 921 -9.59 21.73 -25.72
CA ILE A 921 -9.54 20.46 -26.47
C ILE A 921 -9.24 20.77 -27.94
N ILE A 922 -8.30 20.04 -28.52
CA ILE A 922 -8.08 19.93 -29.97
C ILE A 922 -8.82 18.67 -30.46
N GLN A 923 -9.57 18.80 -31.54
CA GLN A 923 -10.34 17.72 -32.16
C GLN A 923 -9.83 17.46 -33.59
N SER A 924 -9.76 16.19 -33.98
CA SER A 924 -9.53 15.77 -35.38
C SER A 924 -10.74 14.96 -35.83
N SER A 925 -11.88 15.64 -35.97
CA SER A 925 -13.19 15.02 -36.26
C SER A 925 -13.20 14.19 -37.54
N ASP A 926 -12.48 14.67 -38.53
CA ASP A 926 -12.37 14.19 -39.92
C ASP A 926 -11.60 12.87 -40.03
#